data_AF-A0A1M7B0F1-F1
#
_entry.id   AF-A0A1M7B0F1-F1
#
_cell.length_a   1.000
_cell.length_b   1.000
_cell.length_c   1.000
_cell.angle_alpha   90.00
_cell.angle_beta   90.00
_cell.angle_gamma   90.00
#
_symmetry.space_group_name_H-M   'P 1'
#
loop_
_entity.id
_entity.type
_entity.pdbx_description
1 polymer ?
#
loop_
_entity_poly.entity_id
_entity_poly.type
_entity_poly.pdbx_seq_one_letter_code
_entity_poly.pdbx_strand_id
1 'polypeptide(L)'
;MTSNVIDTVYGQGTVYAVWKKAVEVSFDYNNDVNSTVVVKKIGLGDSIVAVAAPAAYIDASSDMYYFTGWAKTKTATEPLAQLGVADEGLTYYAVWSTNATYTVAFDEQGKGAELQSQQIKKNGKAVKPEPTANGYTFGGWFTEAACQNAFDFETAITKDITLYAKWNLESYAITYKMDGGENSESNPGNYTIESETIVLDSAKERNGYLFDGWYYDAEYTQLATQISAGSFGAVTLYAKWTPKQYEVIYSAGARGMGSVEIDYKTHGDTLVLSSDKYSYYNENYRVSFLHDGWALTEGGAKEYEFGGKYGNDADLMLYPYWSKLVKVHYGSEDKDTLWVNVGDVESDSLVSNAISEALLSHEPAIDLPTKDNTDRVLYSLKWVSDSLAVYEPFFEETARPKEIVVAYGTGAKDTIHINIKDSKFKTDEELQKLIKDAFASHDPVIPLPTKAADSLYEYEFAKFVLNAETGVYEPLFVKVGNLLFKINFHLPAGAELVEDFAGYKYGEVTKLPVAVMEADTTWVFKGWYTKAKGRGDRVRAMRETDYGNKSLYPLFQKTVRYDANGIKGEIEVIYTDRADVTIARALDDVIPANYTKGKVTFAFDKWVLRDGVYTATFKEVGTRFNVYASARGFTIEEAKLGARLMVLDVNGRVVKRGVISNGSQRVEVPESGSYTVRVGKDAAQVNVK
;
A
#
# COMPACT_ATOMS: atom_id res chain seq x y z
N MET A 1 -39.92 48.33 13.77
CA MET A 1 -39.50 47.65 12.52
C MET A 1 -38.03 47.94 12.31
N THR A 2 -37.21 46.91 12.43
CA THR A 2 -35.77 46.94 12.18
C THR A 2 -35.46 45.63 11.45
N SER A 3 -35.38 45.69 10.13
CA SER A 3 -35.05 44.55 9.29
C SER A 3 -33.54 44.35 9.29
N ASN A 4 -33.05 43.25 9.87
CA ASN A 4 -31.65 42.88 9.77
C ASN A 4 -31.51 41.52 9.08
N VAL A 5 -30.51 41.47 8.18
CA VAL A 5 -29.98 40.31 7.44
C VAL A 5 -30.96 39.65 6.46
N ILE A 6 -30.80 40.01 5.19
CA ILE A 6 -31.14 39.13 4.05
C ILE A 6 -29.89 38.28 3.82
N ASP A 7 -29.93 37.01 4.22
CA ASP A 7 -28.84 36.07 3.95
C ASP A 7 -29.02 35.44 2.56
N THR A 8 -27.94 35.30 1.79
CA THR A 8 -28.01 34.83 0.40
C THR A 8 -27.86 33.31 0.35
N VAL A 9 -28.96 32.62 0.64
CA VAL A 9 -29.02 31.15 0.62
C VAL A 9 -28.99 30.62 -0.82
N TYR A 10 -27.90 29.96 -1.22
CA TYR A 10 -27.85 29.15 -2.43
C TYR A 10 -28.48 27.75 -2.17
N GLY A 11 -29.81 27.72 -2.12
CA GLY A 11 -30.60 26.49 -1.95
C GLY A 11 -32.07 26.79 -1.66
N GLN A 12 -32.99 25.91 -2.04
CA GLN A 12 -34.42 26.06 -1.74
C GLN A 12 -34.73 25.73 -0.26
N GLY A 13 -34.46 26.68 0.64
CA GLY A 13 -34.92 26.64 2.03
C GLY A 13 -36.25 27.37 2.20
N THR A 14 -37.26 26.71 2.78
CA THR A 14 -38.51 27.39 3.17
C THR A 14 -38.35 28.00 4.56
N VAL A 15 -38.29 29.33 4.62
CA VAL A 15 -38.28 30.06 5.91
C VAL A 15 -39.72 30.26 6.37
N TYR A 16 -40.04 29.76 7.57
CA TYR A 16 -41.35 29.96 8.20
C TYR A 16 -41.31 31.17 9.14
N ALA A 17 -42.23 32.12 8.95
CA ALA A 17 -42.43 33.21 9.90
C ALA A 17 -43.13 32.68 11.17
N VAL A 18 -42.47 32.81 12.32
CA VAL A 18 -43.06 32.51 13.63
C VAL A 18 -43.82 33.74 14.13
N TRP A 19 -45.15 33.66 14.17
CA TRP A 19 -46.01 34.75 14.63
C TRP A 19 -46.33 34.60 16.11
N LYS A 20 -45.93 35.57 16.93
CA LYS A 20 -46.29 35.65 18.36
C LYS A 20 -47.54 36.51 18.54
N LYS A 21 -48.53 36.03 19.30
CA LYS A 21 -49.74 36.80 19.67
C LYS A 21 -49.33 38.02 20.48
N ALA A 22 -49.91 39.19 20.20
CA ALA A 22 -49.73 40.39 21.00
C ALA A 22 -50.98 40.70 21.84
N VAL A 23 -50.78 41.26 23.03
CA VAL A 23 -51.80 41.71 23.97
C VAL A 23 -51.64 43.21 24.27
N GLU A 24 -52.70 43.85 24.74
CA GLU A 24 -52.70 45.24 25.17
C GLU A 24 -52.53 45.33 26.69
N VAL A 25 -51.45 45.96 27.14
CA VAL A 25 -51.17 46.26 28.56
C VAL A 25 -51.44 47.74 28.83
N SER A 26 -52.24 48.03 29.84
CA SER A 26 -52.66 49.39 30.19
C SER A 26 -51.91 49.94 31.41
N PHE A 27 -51.62 51.24 31.41
CA PHE A 27 -50.90 51.98 32.44
C PHE A 27 -51.70 53.22 32.84
N ASP A 28 -52.47 53.12 33.93
CA ASP A 28 -53.33 54.18 34.49
C ASP A 28 -52.52 55.05 35.47
N TYR A 29 -52.43 56.35 35.19
CA TYR A 29 -51.67 57.31 36.00
C TYR A 29 -52.26 57.55 37.39
N ASN A 30 -53.45 57.03 37.69
CA ASN A 30 -54.00 56.85 39.04
C ASN A 30 -53.93 58.12 39.92
N ASN A 31 -54.28 59.26 39.36
CA ASN A 31 -54.34 60.54 40.07
C ASN A 31 -55.48 61.41 39.49
N ASP A 32 -56.02 62.29 40.32
CA ASP A 32 -57.21 63.10 39.99
C ASP A 32 -56.90 64.35 39.16
N VAL A 33 -55.62 64.67 38.95
CA VAL A 33 -55.16 65.87 38.20
C VAL A 33 -54.97 65.53 36.72
N ASN A 34 -54.58 64.30 36.41
CA ASN A 34 -54.28 63.82 35.06
C ASN A 34 -54.53 62.29 34.97
N SER A 35 -55.80 61.92 34.76
CA SER A 35 -56.28 60.53 34.65
C SER A 35 -55.96 59.88 33.30
N THR A 36 -54.71 60.02 32.82
CA THR A 36 -54.26 59.44 31.56
C THR A 36 -54.04 57.93 31.69
N VAL A 37 -54.52 57.16 30.71
CA VAL A 37 -54.22 55.74 30.55
C VAL A 37 -53.41 55.54 29.28
N VAL A 38 -52.22 54.98 29.40
CA VAL A 38 -51.33 54.65 28.26
C VAL A 38 -51.43 53.16 27.96
N VAL A 39 -51.66 52.79 26.71
CA VAL A 39 -51.74 51.38 26.27
C VAL A 39 -50.51 51.01 25.43
N LYS A 40 -49.91 49.85 25.70
CA LYS A 40 -48.81 49.27 24.92
C LYS A 40 -49.20 47.89 24.38
N LYS A 41 -48.84 47.63 23.12
CA LYS A 41 -48.92 46.29 22.51
C LYS A 41 -47.61 45.55 22.74
N ILE A 42 -47.68 44.41 23.42
CA ILE A 42 -46.54 43.59 23.83
C ILE A 42 -46.87 42.14 23.47
N GLY A 43 -45.89 41.31 23.09
CA GLY A 43 -46.13 39.89 22.82
C GLY A 43 -46.54 39.15 24.08
N LEU A 44 -47.49 38.22 23.98
CA LEU A 44 -47.99 37.43 25.09
C LEU A 44 -46.84 36.65 25.74
N GLY A 45 -46.61 36.87 27.04
CA GLY A 45 -45.50 36.28 27.78
C GLY A 45 -44.14 36.96 27.59
N ASP A 46 -44.03 38.08 26.86
CA ASP A 46 -42.81 38.91 26.87
C ASP A 46 -42.74 39.77 28.15
N SER A 47 -41.53 40.06 28.62
CA SER A 47 -41.27 40.97 29.74
C SER A 47 -41.82 42.36 29.46
N ILE A 48 -42.49 42.97 30.44
CA ILE A 48 -43.03 44.32 30.31
C ILE A 48 -41.99 45.33 30.75
N VAL A 49 -41.38 46.02 29.79
CA VAL A 49 -40.63 47.25 30.07
C VAL A 49 -41.65 48.38 30.25
N ALA A 50 -41.54 49.13 31.35
CA ALA A 50 -42.49 50.19 31.69
C ALA A 50 -42.49 51.31 30.64
N VAL A 51 -43.65 51.97 30.50
CA VAL A 51 -43.70 53.26 29.82
C VAL A 51 -42.91 54.31 30.60
N ALA A 52 -42.46 55.36 29.90
CA ALA A 52 -41.75 56.49 30.52
C ALA A 52 -42.50 56.99 31.77
N ALA A 53 -41.74 57.24 32.85
CA ALA A 53 -42.31 57.64 34.14
C ALA A 53 -43.22 58.87 33.98
N PRO A 54 -44.45 58.84 34.54
CA PRO A 54 -45.28 60.03 34.63
C PRO A 54 -44.53 61.19 35.31
N ALA A 55 -44.71 62.41 34.80
CA ALA A 55 -44.16 63.60 35.43
C ALA A 55 -44.76 63.79 36.83
N ALA A 56 -43.97 64.32 37.77
CA ALA A 56 -44.46 64.73 39.08
C ALA A 56 -45.58 65.77 38.94
N TYR A 57 -46.59 65.70 39.81
CA TYR A 57 -47.72 66.63 39.81
C TYR A 57 -47.86 67.33 41.16
N ILE A 58 -48.65 68.40 41.16
CA ILE A 58 -49.05 69.14 42.36
C ILE A 58 -50.56 68.96 42.51
N ASP A 59 -51.02 68.60 43.71
CA ASP A 59 -52.44 68.39 43.98
C ASP A 59 -53.20 69.72 44.28
N ALA A 60 -54.50 69.62 44.56
CA ALA A 60 -55.33 70.77 44.92
C ALA A 60 -54.95 71.43 46.26
N SER A 61 -54.15 70.76 47.08
CA SER A 61 -53.62 71.23 48.37
C SER A 61 -52.23 71.85 48.25
N SER A 62 -51.66 71.91 47.04
CA SER A 62 -50.29 72.36 46.74
C SER A 62 -49.16 71.42 47.20
N ASP A 63 -49.49 70.16 47.52
CA ASP A 63 -48.49 69.13 47.81
C ASP A 63 -47.95 68.51 46.52
N MET A 64 -46.63 68.33 46.43
CA MET A 64 -45.96 67.73 45.27
C MET A 64 -45.83 66.21 45.42
N TYR A 65 -46.29 65.48 44.40
CA TYR A 65 -46.24 64.01 44.34
C TYR A 65 -45.31 63.53 43.23
N TYR A 66 -44.36 62.68 43.62
CA TYR A 66 -43.40 62.03 42.77
C TYR A 66 -43.83 60.59 42.48
N PHE A 67 -43.60 60.15 41.24
CA PHE A 67 -43.90 58.79 40.81
C PHE A 67 -42.90 57.81 41.44
N THR A 68 -43.42 56.75 42.09
CA THR A 68 -42.60 55.70 42.75
C THR A 68 -42.60 54.38 42.01
N GLY A 69 -43.50 54.17 41.04
CA GLY A 69 -43.59 52.94 40.28
C GLY A 69 -45.02 52.51 40.01
N TRP A 70 -45.16 51.28 39.51
CA TRP A 70 -46.41 50.69 39.04
C TRP A 70 -46.88 49.57 39.98
N ALA A 71 -48.19 49.41 40.16
CA ALA A 71 -48.80 48.34 40.95
C ALA A 71 -49.98 47.68 40.24
N LYS A 72 -50.31 46.42 40.58
CA LYS A 72 -51.46 45.70 39.99
C LYS A 72 -52.82 46.14 40.54
N THR A 73 -52.87 46.95 41.58
CA THR A 73 -54.12 47.40 42.22
C THR A 73 -54.13 48.91 42.41
N LYS A 74 -55.29 49.53 42.19
CA LYS A 74 -55.48 50.98 42.24
C LYS A 74 -55.17 51.61 43.61
N THR A 75 -55.29 50.82 44.67
CA THR A 75 -55.11 51.24 46.08
C THR A 75 -53.77 50.85 46.67
N ALA A 76 -52.78 50.45 45.87
CA ALA A 76 -51.46 50.09 46.36
C ALA A 76 -50.69 51.32 46.87
N THR A 77 -50.10 51.21 48.06
CA THR A 77 -49.28 52.26 48.69
C THR A 77 -47.78 52.08 48.43
N GLU A 78 -47.37 50.90 47.95
CA GLU A 78 -45.99 50.62 47.54
C GLU A 78 -46.01 50.01 46.12
N PRO A 79 -45.03 50.36 45.28
CA PRO A 79 -44.91 49.86 43.91
C PRO A 79 -44.41 48.41 43.87
N LEU A 80 -44.55 47.76 42.71
CA LEU A 80 -43.86 46.51 42.41
C LEU A 80 -42.36 46.75 42.22
N ALA A 81 -41.53 45.84 42.71
CA ALA A 81 -40.08 45.86 42.47
C ALA A 81 -39.73 45.69 40.97
N GLN A 82 -40.56 44.97 40.22
CA GLN A 82 -40.46 44.78 38.77
C GLN A 82 -41.85 44.47 38.19
N LEU A 83 -42.12 44.89 36.96
CA LEU A 83 -43.29 44.46 36.20
C LEU A 83 -43.18 42.98 35.79
N GLY A 84 -44.33 42.35 35.53
CA GLY A 84 -44.39 40.94 35.09
C GLY A 84 -44.21 40.77 33.58
N VAL A 85 -44.62 39.61 33.08
CA VAL A 85 -44.82 39.37 31.64
C VAL A 85 -46.20 39.85 31.18
N ALA A 86 -46.32 40.17 29.89
CA ALA A 86 -47.57 40.64 29.30
C ALA A 86 -48.62 39.52 29.21
N ASP A 87 -49.83 39.82 29.67
CA ASP A 87 -50.97 38.91 29.74
C ASP A 87 -52.27 39.64 29.36
N GLU A 88 -53.34 38.90 29.07
CA GLU A 88 -54.61 39.47 28.61
C GLU A 88 -55.33 40.29 29.69
N GLY A 89 -55.75 41.52 29.34
CA GLY A 89 -56.48 42.42 30.24
C GLY A 89 -55.62 43.08 31.34
N LEU A 90 -54.30 42.96 31.27
CA LEU A 90 -53.40 43.45 32.31
C LEU A 90 -53.37 44.98 32.41
N THR A 91 -53.65 45.51 33.59
CA THR A 91 -53.60 46.94 33.90
C THR A 91 -52.70 47.20 35.11
N TYR A 92 -51.85 48.23 35.01
CA TYR A 92 -51.02 48.75 36.08
C TYR A 92 -51.45 50.16 36.46
N TYR A 93 -51.39 50.47 37.76
CA TYR A 93 -51.73 51.75 38.35
C TYR A 93 -50.49 52.41 38.92
N ALA A 94 -50.31 53.71 38.71
CA ALA A 94 -49.20 54.45 39.29
C ALA A 94 -49.33 54.58 40.82
N VAL A 95 -48.19 54.53 41.51
CA VAL A 95 -48.06 54.74 42.96
C VAL A 95 -47.26 56.03 43.19
N TRP A 96 -47.76 56.89 44.07
CA TRP A 96 -47.27 58.26 44.26
C TRP A 96 -46.80 58.52 45.70
N SER A 97 -45.83 59.42 45.87
CA SER A 97 -45.22 59.76 47.16
C SER A 97 -44.82 61.23 47.23
N THR A 98 -44.97 61.87 48.38
CA THR A 98 -44.46 63.23 48.63
C THR A 98 -42.94 63.30 48.82
N ASN A 99 -42.28 62.17 49.09
CA ASN A 99 -40.82 62.08 49.04
C ASN A 99 -40.34 62.03 47.59
N ALA A 100 -39.35 62.87 47.26
CA ALA A 100 -38.64 62.85 45.97
C ALA A 100 -38.10 61.45 45.64
N THR A 101 -38.21 61.07 44.37
CA THR A 101 -37.69 59.82 43.81
C THR A 101 -36.55 60.09 42.83
N TYR A 102 -35.72 59.05 42.63
CA TYR A 102 -34.63 59.03 41.67
C TYR A 102 -34.71 57.78 40.80
N THR A 103 -34.32 57.92 39.53
CA THR A 103 -34.31 56.84 38.55
C THR A 103 -33.01 56.04 38.67
N VAL A 104 -33.15 54.72 38.81
CA VAL A 104 -32.07 53.75 38.61
C VAL A 104 -32.33 53.05 37.29
N ALA A 105 -31.60 53.45 36.25
CA ALA A 105 -31.63 52.83 34.93
C ALA A 105 -30.65 51.66 34.89
N PHE A 106 -30.98 50.64 34.10
CA PHE A 106 -30.14 49.49 33.80
C PHE A 106 -29.80 49.54 32.31
N ASP A 107 -28.51 49.38 31.99
CA ASP A 107 -28.00 49.31 30.63
C ASP A 107 -27.29 47.95 30.47
N GLU A 108 -27.92 47.02 29.74
CA GLU A 108 -27.38 45.68 29.53
C GLU A 108 -26.24 45.64 28.51
N GLN A 109 -25.77 46.81 28.02
CA GLN A 109 -24.72 46.98 27.03
C GLN A 109 -24.96 46.20 25.74
N GLY A 110 -26.22 46.16 25.30
CA GLY A 110 -26.65 45.52 24.05
C GLY A 110 -26.66 44.00 24.08
N LYS A 111 -26.62 43.37 25.26
CA LYS A 111 -26.74 41.91 25.44
C LYS A 111 -28.00 41.59 26.27
N GLY A 112 -28.67 40.47 26.00
CA GLY A 112 -29.86 40.05 26.75
C GLY A 112 -31.11 40.87 26.40
N ALA A 113 -32.09 40.89 27.32
CA ALA A 113 -33.34 41.64 27.18
C ALA A 113 -33.31 42.92 28.03
N GLU A 114 -33.88 44.00 27.51
CA GLU A 114 -34.00 45.31 28.18
C GLU A 114 -34.74 45.18 29.52
N LEU A 115 -34.13 45.69 30.60
CA LEU A 115 -34.74 45.72 31.93
C LEU A 115 -35.47 47.05 32.19
N GLN A 116 -36.48 46.96 33.05
CA GLN A 116 -37.20 48.12 33.52
C GLN A 116 -36.36 48.92 34.53
N SER A 117 -36.29 50.24 34.35
CA SER A 117 -35.75 51.15 35.37
C SER A 117 -36.59 51.17 36.65
N GLN A 118 -35.92 51.34 37.79
CA GLN A 118 -36.54 51.45 39.11
C GLN A 118 -36.66 52.91 39.54
N GLN A 119 -37.71 53.21 40.31
CA GLN A 119 -37.97 54.54 40.87
C GLN A 119 -37.82 54.47 42.39
N ILE A 120 -36.71 54.99 42.91
CA ILE A 120 -36.31 54.79 44.30
C ILE A 120 -36.55 56.08 45.09
N LYS A 121 -37.33 56.01 46.17
CA LYS A 121 -37.50 57.11 47.14
C LYS A 121 -36.11 57.56 47.62
N LYS A 122 -35.86 58.87 47.76
CA LYS A 122 -34.58 59.43 48.22
C LYS A 122 -34.07 58.73 49.48
N ASN A 123 -32.79 58.35 49.47
CA ASN A 123 -32.09 57.54 50.48
C ASN A 123 -32.54 56.05 50.57
N GLY A 124 -33.45 55.60 49.71
CA GLY A 124 -33.79 54.18 49.53
C GLY A 124 -32.71 53.41 48.77
N LYS A 125 -32.91 52.10 48.60
CA LYS A 125 -31.97 51.19 47.93
C LYS A 125 -32.61 50.59 46.67
N ALA A 126 -31.80 50.30 45.66
CA ALA A 126 -32.25 49.59 44.47
C ALA A 126 -32.32 48.07 44.72
N VAL A 127 -33.17 47.37 43.98
CA VAL A 127 -33.19 45.90 43.94
C VAL A 127 -32.28 45.44 42.80
N LYS A 128 -31.41 44.44 43.05
CA LYS A 128 -30.52 43.89 42.02
C LYS A 128 -31.30 42.98 41.04
N PRO A 129 -31.35 43.29 39.72
CA PRO A 129 -31.79 42.33 38.73
C PRO A 129 -30.64 41.40 38.30
N GLU A 130 -30.98 40.18 37.89
CA GLU A 130 -30.06 39.18 37.33
C GLU A 130 -30.43 38.90 35.86
N PRO A 131 -29.88 39.65 34.89
CA PRO A 131 -30.17 39.43 33.47
C PRO A 131 -29.48 38.17 32.92
N THR A 132 -29.99 37.67 31.80
CA THR A 132 -29.41 36.53 31.06
C THR A 132 -29.18 36.89 29.59
N ALA A 133 -28.05 36.46 29.02
CA ALA A 133 -27.75 36.59 27.60
C ALA A 133 -27.10 35.32 27.07
N ASN A 134 -27.60 34.76 25.96
CA ASN A 134 -27.03 33.56 25.36
C ASN A 134 -25.55 33.81 24.98
N GLY A 135 -24.66 32.89 25.34
CA GLY A 135 -23.22 33.05 25.09
C GLY A 135 -22.45 33.91 26.10
N TYR A 136 -23.08 34.40 27.17
CA TYR A 136 -22.40 35.22 28.18
C TYR A 136 -22.83 34.90 29.62
N THR A 137 -21.84 34.86 30.52
CA THR A 137 -22.09 34.84 31.96
C THR A 137 -22.23 36.27 32.49
N PHE A 138 -23.28 36.54 33.27
CA PHE A 138 -23.46 37.85 33.92
C PHE A 138 -22.43 38.08 35.03
N GLY A 139 -21.72 39.20 34.97
CA GLY A 139 -20.62 39.58 35.85
C GLY A 139 -20.95 40.65 36.91
N GLY A 140 -22.19 41.13 36.97
CA GLY A 140 -22.64 42.17 37.91
C GLY A 140 -22.89 43.54 37.28
N TRP A 141 -23.32 44.48 38.12
CA TRP A 141 -23.66 45.86 37.75
C TRP A 141 -22.57 46.84 38.18
N PHE A 142 -22.30 47.83 37.34
CA PHE A 142 -21.20 48.79 37.50
C PHE A 142 -21.69 50.23 37.31
N THR A 143 -20.99 51.22 37.88
CA THR A 143 -21.41 52.64 37.80
C THR A 143 -21.06 53.34 36.49
N GLU A 144 -20.36 52.67 35.59
CA GLU A 144 -19.96 53.17 34.27
C GLU A 144 -19.81 52.03 33.25
N ALA A 145 -20.02 52.33 31.96
CA ALA A 145 -19.95 51.34 30.87
C ALA A 145 -18.62 50.56 30.82
N ALA A 146 -17.51 51.21 31.22
CA ALA A 146 -16.18 50.59 31.33
C ALA A 146 -16.07 49.48 32.41
N CYS A 147 -17.08 49.31 33.27
CA CYS A 147 -17.20 48.21 34.24
C CYS A 147 -15.96 48.00 35.13
N GLN A 148 -15.49 49.09 35.75
CA GLN A 148 -14.36 49.10 36.69
C GLN A 148 -14.84 49.15 38.15
N ASN A 149 -15.86 49.96 38.45
CA ASN A 149 -16.41 50.13 39.80
C ASN A 149 -17.77 49.39 39.91
N ALA A 150 -17.78 48.26 40.62
CA ALA A 150 -19.01 47.51 40.88
C ALA A 150 -19.95 48.31 41.80
N PHE A 151 -21.24 48.31 41.50
CA PHE A 151 -22.25 48.97 42.31
C PHE A 151 -22.70 48.08 43.47
N ASP A 152 -22.57 48.61 44.70
CA ASP A 152 -23.13 47.99 45.89
C ASP A 152 -24.61 48.39 46.05
N PHE A 153 -25.52 47.42 45.93
CA PHE A 153 -26.96 47.62 46.07
C PHE A 153 -27.40 47.97 47.49
N GLU A 154 -26.51 47.85 48.49
CA GLU A 154 -26.75 48.40 49.83
C GLU A 154 -26.58 49.93 49.89
N THR A 155 -26.09 50.58 48.82
CA THR A 155 -25.90 52.04 48.71
C THR A 155 -27.23 52.79 48.58
N ALA A 156 -27.37 53.88 49.33
CA ALA A 156 -28.52 54.76 49.29
C ALA A 156 -28.55 55.64 48.02
N ILE A 157 -29.66 55.61 47.29
CA ILE A 157 -29.86 56.40 46.06
C ILE A 157 -30.18 57.87 46.41
N THR A 158 -29.33 58.78 45.92
CA THR A 158 -29.36 60.22 46.23
C THR A 158 -29.41 61.13 44.99
N LYS A 159 -29.38 60.54 43.81
CA LYS A 159 -29.53 61.16 42.48
C LYS A 159 -29.88 60.06 41.46
N ASP A 160 -30.28 60.45 40.26
CA ASP A 160 -30.43 59.51 39.14
C ASP A 160 -29.08 58.85 38.80
N ILE A 161 -29.13 57.57 38.43
CA ILE A 161 -27.96 56.76 38.08
C ILE A 161 -28.30 55.73 37.00
N THR A 162 -27.36 55.48 36.10
CA THR A 162 -27.39 54.33 35.18
C THR A 162 -26.37 53.31 35.67
N LEU A 163 -26.81 52.06 35.80
CA LEU A 163 -25.97 50.91 36.12
C LEU A 163 -25.75 50.08 34.85
N TYR A 164 -24.50 49.69 34.60
CA TYR A 164 -24.08 49.01 33.38
C TYR A 164 -23.78 47.54 33.68
N ALA A 165 -24.31 46.63 32.86
CA ALA A 165 -24.09 45.20 33.01
C ALA A 165 -22.69 44.81 32.50
N LYS A 166 -21.96 44.04 33.30
CA LYS A 166 -20.74 43.36 32.84
C LYS A 166 -21.09 41.97 32.33
N TRP A 167 -20.58 41.63 31.15
CA TRP A 167 -20.75 40.33 30.52
C TRP A 167 -19.40 39.69 30.25
N ASN A 168 -19.26 38.41 30.58
CA ASN A 168 -18.09 37.61 30.22
C ASN A 168 -18.49 36.67 29.08
N LEU A 169 -17.82 36.76 27.93
CA LEU A 169 -18.07 35.89 26.78
C LEU A 169 -17.72 34.43 27.11
N GLU A 170 -18.65 33.51 26.87
CA GLU A 170 -18.44 32.08 27.09
C GLU A 170 -17.75 31.43 25.89
N SER A 171 -16.82 30.50 26.18
CA SER A 171 -16.15 29.67 25.18
C SER A 171 -16.64 28.22 25.33
N TYR A 172 -17.08 27.66 24.21
CA TYR A 172 -17.65 26.33 24.13
C TYR A 172 -16.70 25.38 23.40
N ALA A 173 -16.46 24.21 23.98
CA ALA A 173 -15.60 23.19 23.38
C ALA A 173 -16.28 22.51 22.18
N ILE A 174 -15.47 22.19 21.16
CA ILE A 174 -15.86 21.32 20.05
C ILE A 174 -15.12 19.99 20.23
N THR A 175 -15.88 18.91 20.39
CA THR A 175 -15.34 17.56 20.63
C THR A 175 -15.46 16.71 19.37
N TYR A 176 -14.31 16.37 18.76
CA TYR A 176 -14.27 15.50 17.59
C TYR A 176 -14.11 14.02 18.00
N LYS A 177 -15.10 13.19 17.67
CA LYS A 177 -15.09 11.74 17.85
C LYS A 177 -14.59 11.10 16.55
N MET A 178 -13.35 10.63 16.58
CA MET A 178 -12.61 10.28 15.37
C MET A 178 -12.75 8.83 14.91
N ASP A 179 -13.21 7.94 15.77
CA ASP A 179 -13.34 6.49 15.52
C ASP A 179 -12.10 5.84 14.88
N GLY A 180 -10.91 6.27 15.33
CA GLY A 180 -9.62 5.75 14.89
C GLY A 180 -8.92 6.52 13.77
N GLY A 181 -9.49 7.63 13.29
CA GLY A 181 -8.82 8.56 12.37
C GLY A 181 -8.22 9.82 13.03
N GLU A 182 -7.72 10.74 12.22
CA GLU A 182 -7.12 12.03 12.65
C GLU A 182 -7.90 13.25 12.15
N ASN A 183 -8.07 14.26 13.01
CA ASN A 183 -8.76 15.51 12.68
C ASN A 183 -7.88 16.43 11.82
N SER A 184 -8.50 17.39 11.10
CA SER A 184 -7.74 18.53 10.54
C SER A 184 -7.22 19.43 11.66
N GLU A 185 -6.01 19.96 11.50
CA GLU A 185 -5.46 21.00 12.40
C GLU A 185 -6.15 22.35 12.22
N SER A 186 -6.81 22.58 11.08
CA SER A 186 -7.61 23.79 10.84
C SER A 186 -8.89 23.81 11.67
N ASN A 187 -9.39 22.64 12.08
CA ASN A 187 -10.66 22.51 12.80
C ASN A 187 -10.48 23.00 14.26
N PRO A 188 -11.18 24.06 14.68
CA PRO A 188 -10.94 24.68 15.98
C PRO A 188 -11.45 23.80 17.14
N GLY A 189 -10.72 23.76 18.25
CA GLY A 189 -11.14 23.02 19.45
C GLY A 189 -12.18 23.72 20.32
N ASN A 190 -12.48 25.00 20.05
CA ASN A 190 -13.48 25.80 20.76
C ASN A 190 -14.02 26.93 19.89
N TYR A 191 -15.16 27.48 20.27
CA TYR A 191 -15.79 28.63 19.63
C TYR A 191 -16.60 29.46 20.64
N THR A 192 -17.10 30.61 20.23
CA THR A 192 -17.97 31.51 21.02
C THR A 192 -19.18 31.94 20.20
N ILE A 193 -20.19 32.55 20.83
CA ILE A 193 -21.36 33.10 20.10
C ILE A 193 -20.98 34.24 19.13
N GLU A 194 -19.84 34.89 19.34
CA GLU A 194 -19.30 35.96 18.47
C GLU A 194 -18.38 35.42 17.36
N SER A 195 -18.18 34.10 17.27
CA SER A 195 -17.38 33.49 16.22
C SER A 195 -18.07 33.55 14.86
N GLU A 196 -17.29 33.75 13.79
CA GLU A 196 -17.76 33.57 12.41
C GLU A 196 -18.16 32.11 12.15
N THR A 197 -18.85 31.86 11.03
CA THR A 197 -19.24 30.48 10.63
C THR A 197 -18.00 29.62 10.41
N ILE A 198 -17.84 28.58 11.23
CA ILE A 198 -16.75 27.61 11.15
C ILE A 198 -17.17 26.55 10.12
N VAL A 199 -16.55 26.54 8.94
CA VAL A 199 -16.68 25.42 8.00
C VAL A 199 -15.77 24.28 8.46
N LEU A 200 -16.28 23.05 8.46
CA LEU A 200 -15.56 21.88 8.97
C LEU A 200 -14.69 21.26 7.86
N ASP A 201 -13.37 21.29 8.04
CA ASP A 201 -12.42 20.58 7.19
C ASP A 201 -12.58 19.06 7.33
N SER A 202 -12.28 18.32 6.26
CA SER A 202 -12.29 16.86 6.28
C SER A 202 -11.22 16.29 7.23
N ALA A 203 -11.51 15.14 7.84
CA ALA A 203 -10.52 14.39 8.60
C ALA A 203 -9.37 13.91 7.68
N LYS A 204 -8.15 13.87 8.20
CA LYS A 204 -6.92 13.68 7.40
C LYS A 204 -6.68 12.23 7.00
N GLU A 205 -6.75 11.31 7.97
CA GLU A 205 -6.33 9.93 7.77
C GLU A 205 -7.14 8.95 8.61
N ARG A 206 -7.47 7.80 8.01
CA ARG A 206 -7.78 6.52 8.67
C ARG A 206 -7.42 5.42 7.68
N ASN A 207 -6.34 4.68 7.95
CA ASN A 207 -5.83 3.68 7.01
C ASN A 207 -6.89 2.62 6.69
N GLY A 208 -7.12 2.38 5.39
CA GLY A 208 -8.15 1.46 4.89
C GLY A 208 -9.57 2.03 4.76
N TYR A 209 -9.81 3.31 5.09
CA TYR A 209 -11.14 3.93 5.06
C TYR A 209 -11.15 5.22 4.22
N LEU A 210 -12.36 5.63 3.81
CA LEU A 210 -12.69 6.93 3.23
C LEU A 210 -13.47 7.74 4.28
N PHE A 211 -13.22 9.05 4.32
CA PHE A 211 -13.97 9.96 5.19
C PHE A 211 -15.28 10.36 4.50
N ASP A 212 -16.42 10.04 5.12
CA ASP A 212 -17.75 10.33 4.57
C ASP A 212 -18.27 11.71 4.98
N GLY A 213 -17.79 12.26 6.11
CA GLY A 213 -18.24 13.53 6.67
C GLY A 213 -18.32 13.55 8.19
N TRP A 214 -18.58 14.75 8.74
CA TRP A 214 -18.91 14.94 10.15
C TRP A 214 -20.41 14.87 10.37
N TYR A 215 -20.82 14.42 11.56
CA TYR A 215 -22.23 14.32 11.96
C TYR A 215 -22.41 14.84 13.39
N TYR A 216 -23.58 15.37 13.71
CA TYR A 216 -23.91 15.85 15.08
C TYR A 216 -24.27 14.70 16.05
N ASP A 217 -24.58 13.53 15.52
CA ASP A 217 -25.04 12.34 16.23
C ASP A 217 -24.20 11.10 15.90
N ALA A 218 -24.18 10.14 16.82
CA ALA A 218 -23.39 8.91 16.68
C ALA A 218 -24.01 7.91 15.69
N GLU A 219 -25.31 8.07 15.40
CA GLU A 219 -26.09 7.31 14.45
C GLU A 219 -25.90 7.80 12.99
N TYR A 220 -25.13 8.88 12.79
CA TYR A 220 -24.80 9.50 11.51
C TYR A 220 -26.03 9.92 10.68
N THR A 221 -27.05 10.47 11.34
CA THR A 221 -28.31 10.91 10.72
C THR A 221 -28.33 12.41 10.38
N GLN A 222 -27.56 13.24 11.08
CA GLN A 222 -27.52 14.70 10.92
C GLN A 222 -26.12 15.15 10.48
N LEU A 223 -25.94 15.33 9.17
CA LEU A 223 -24.68 15.78 8.58
C LEU A 223 -24.30 17.19 9.09
N ALA A 224 -23.06 17.34 9.54
CA ALA A 224 -22.46 18.59 9.96
C ALA A 224 -21.41 19.03 8.93
N THR A 225 -21.65 20.16 8.24
CA THR A 225 -20.68 20.78 7.33
C THR A 225 -20.06 22.05 7.91
N GLN A 226 -20.71 22.66 8.90
CA GLN A 226 -20.29 23.91 9.52
C GLN A 226 -20.93 24.09 10.91
N ILE A 227 -20.37 24.96 11.75
CA ILE A 227 -21.03 25.56 12.90
C ILE A 227 -21.31 27.02 12.55
N SER A 228 -22.59 27.39 12.41
CA SER A 228 -22.99 28.73 11.97
C SER A 228 -22.69 29.81 13.01
N ALA A 229 -22.37 31.02 12.54
CA ALA A 229 -22.22 32.20 13.40
C ALA A 229 -23.46 32.40 14.31
N GLY A 230 -23.24 32.84 15.55
CA GLY A 230 -24.30 32.98 16.56
C GLY A 230 -24.74 31.67 17.25
N SER A 231 -24.11 30.53 16.93
CA SER A 231 -24.32 29.28 17.70
C SER A 231 -23.73 29.39 19.11
N PHE A 232 -24.25 28.61 20.06
CA PHE A 232 -23.74 28.55 21.45
C PHE A 232 -23.98 27.17 22.06
N GLY A 233 -23.21 26.84 23.11
CA GLY A 233 -23.21 25.52 23.75
C GLY A 233 -22.10 24.59 23.22
N ALA A 234 -21.72 23.57 24.00
CA ALA A 234 -20.70 22.62 23.58
C ALA A 234 -21.23 21.69 22.46
N VAL A 235 -20.40 21.40 21.47
CA VAL A 235 -20.76 20.56 20.31
C VAL A 235 -19.89 19.30 20.29
N THR A 236 -20.49 18.15 19.99
CA THR A 236 -19.76 16.92 19.65
C THR A 236 -20.01 16.58 18.19
N LEU A 237 -18.95 16.26 17.45
CA LEU A 237 -18.96 15.91 16.04
C LEU A 237 -18.39 14.51 15.85
N TYR A 238 -19.08 13.67 15.10
CA TYR A 238 -18.72 12.27 14.84
C TYR A 238 -18.19 12.12 13.41
N ALA A 239 -16.96 11.59 13.28
CA ALA A 239 -16.35 11.30 11.99
C ALA A 239 -16.90 9.98 11.44
N LYS A 240 -17.62 10.04 10.32
CA LYS A 240 -18.07 8.84 9.62
C LYS A 240 -17.01 8.34 8.64
N TRP A 241 -16.82 7.02 8.61
CA TRP A 241 -15.82 6.37 7.78
C TRP A 241 -16.41 5.17 7.04
N THR A 242 -16.32 5.17 5.71
CA THR A 242 -16.67 4.00 4.88
C THR A 242 -15.39 3.20 4.57
N PRO A 243 -15.34 1.88 4.82
CA PRO A 243 -14.22 1.04 4.41
C PRO A 243 -13.94 1.15 2.90
N LYS A 244 -12.66 1.16 2.50
CA LYS A 244 -12.27 1.07 1.09
C LYS A 244 -12.66 -0.29 0.52
N GLN A 245 -13.03 -0.29 -0.76
CA GLN A 245 -13.16 -1.50 -1.57
C GLN A 245 -11.97 -1.62 -2.51
N TYR A 246 -11.54 -2.85 -2.75
CA TYR A 246 -10.44 -3.22 -3.61
C TYR A 246 -10.95 -4.16 -4.71
N GLU A 247 -10.47 -3.97 -5.94
CA GLU A 247 -10.88 -4.78 -7.09
C GLU A 247 -9.99 -6.04 -7.20
N VAL A 248 -10.60 -7.22 -7.34
CA VAL A 248 -9.91 -8.46 -7.67
C VAL A 248 -10.35 -8.89 -9.06
N ILE A 249 -9.48 -8.67 -10.04
CA ILE A 249 -9.78 -8.82 -11.47
C ILE A 249 -9.20 -10.15 -11.96
N TYR A 250 -10.08 -11.01 -12.47
CA TYR A 250 -9.73 -12.26 -13.13
C TYR A 250 -9.65 -12.02 -14.64
N SER A 251 -8.42 -11.94 -15.15
CA SER A 251 -8.14 -11.79 -16.58
C SER A 251 -8.33 -13.13 -17.30
N ALA A 252 -8.88 -13.13 -18.51
CA ALA A 252 -8.88 -14.32 -19.38
C ALA A 252 -7.48 -14.63 -19.96
N GLY A 253 -6.53 -13.68 -19.91
CA GLY A 253 -5.26 -13.74 -20.64
C GLY A 253 -5.44 -13.74 -22.17
N ALA A 254 -4.34 -13.81 -22.92
CA ALA A 254 -4.36 -13.87 -24.39
C ALA A 254 -4.68 -15.27 -24.95
N ARG A 255 -4.75 -16.30 -24.08
CA ARG A 255 -5.07 -17.69 -24.45
C ARG A 255 -6.46 -18.16 -23.99
N GLY A 256 -7.04 -17.57 -22.96
CA GLY A 256 -8.37 -17.93 -22.48
C GLY A 256 -9.47 -17.36 -23.38
N MET A 257 -10.56 -18.11 -23.53
CA MET A 257 -11.74 -17.69 -24.31
C MET A 257 -12.87 -17.09 -23.44
N GLY A 258 -12.54 -16.70 -22.21
CA GLY A 258 -13.50 -16.18 -21.22
C GLY A 258 -13.68 -14.66 -21.24
N SER A 259 -14.67 -14.18 -20.50
CA SER A 259 -14.80 -12.76 -20.12
C SER A 259 -13.89 -12.40 -18.94
N VAL A 260 -13.54 -11.12 -18.80
CA VAL A 260 -12.92 -10.61 -17.58
C VAL A 260 -13.99 -10.53 -16.50
N GLU A 261 -13.70 -11.08 -15.32
CA GLU A 261 -14.56 -11.02 -14.14
C GLU A 261 -13.90 -10.14 -13.06
N ILE A 262 -14.72 -9.51 -12.21
CA ILE A 262 -14.25 -8.59 -11.17
C ILE A 262 -15.03 -8.89 -9.89
N ASP A 263 -14.31 -9.35 -8.87
CA ASP A 263 -14.79 -9.40 -7.49
C ASP A 263 -14.38 -8.12 -6.73
N TYR A 264 -15.07 -7.86 -5.62
CA TYR A 264 -14.78 -6.75 -4.72
C TYR A 264 -14.51 -7.26 -3.31
N LYS A 265 -13.43 -6.75 -2.70
CA LYS A 265 -13.02 -7.04 -1.32
C LYS A 265 -13.08 -5.76 -0.49
N THR A 266 -13.71 -5.81 0.69
CA THR A 266 -13.64 -4.71 1.66
C THR A 266 -12.29 -4.70 2.39
N HIS A 267 -11.83 -3.52 2.82
CA HIS A 267 -10.68 -3.40 3.73
C HIS A 267 -10.83 -4.31 4.97
N GLY A 268 -9.80 -5.11 5.25
CA GLY A 268 -9.76 -6.04 6.38
C GLY A 268 -10.48 -7.38 6.18
N ASP A 269 -11.35 -7.51 5.18
CA ASP A 269 -11.99 -8.79 4.84
C ASP A 269 -10.98 -9.79 4.23
N THR A 270 -11.42 -11.01 3.93
CA THR A 270 -10.68 -11.99 3.12
C THR A 270 -11.59 -12.52 2.02
N LEU A 271 -11.17 -12.34 0.77
CA LEU A 271 -11.86 -12.91 -0.39
C LEU A 271 -11.42 -14.37 -0.61
N VAL A 272 -12.34 -15.23 -1.01
CA VAL A 272 -12.03 -16.56 -1.56
C VAL A 272 -12.02 -16.41 -3.08
N LEU A 273 -10.87 -16.68 -3.70
CA LEU A 273 -10.67 -16.51 -5.13
C LEU A 273 -11.50 -17.51 -5.94
N SER A 274 -12.03 -17.08 -7.09
CA SER A 274 -12.85 -17.91 -7.98
C SER A 274 -12.18 -19.25 -8.29
N SER A 275 -13.02 -20.29 -8.37
CA SER A 275 -12.65 -21.67 -8.69
C SER A 275 -13.00 -22.09 -10.12
N ASP A 276 -13.38 -21.14 -10.98
CA ASP A 276 -13.96 -21.46 -12.29
C ASP A 276 -12.92 -22.02 -13.27
N LYS A 277 -13.23 -23.21 -13.78
CA LYS A 277 -12.32 -24.03 -14.59
C LYS A 277 -12.54 -23.77 -16.06
N TYR A 278 -11.60 -23.06 -16.67
CA TYR A 278 -11.49 -22.95 -18.11
C TYR A 278 -10.60 -24.06 -18.68
N SER A 279 -10.90 -24.53 -19.89
CA SER A 279 -10.06 -25.45 -20.64
C SER A 279 -9.69 -24.83 -21.99
N TYR A 280 -8.41 -24.85 -22.34
CA TYR A 280 -7.92 -24.33 -23.61
C TYR A 280 -7.32 -25.48 -24.43
N TYR A 281 -7.83 -25.71 -25.64
CA TYR A 281 -7.26 -26.68 -26.58
C TYR A 281 -6.39 -25.94 -27.59
N ASN A 282 -5.11 -26.32 -27.69
CA ASN A 282 -4.21 -25.72 -28.67
C ASN A 282 -4.14 -26.59 -29.93
N GLU A 283 -4.79 -26.15 -31.01
CA GLU A 283 -4.84 -26.91 -32.28
C GLU A 283 -3.45 -27.17 -32.90
N ASN A 284 -2.48 -26.26 -32.70
CA ASN A 284 -1.13 -26.38 -33.27
C ASN A 284 -0.30 -27.47 -32.57
N TYR A 285 -0.53 -27.70 -31.28
CA TYR A 285 0.17 -28.73 -30.50
C TYR A 285 -0.69 -29.96 -30.18
N ARG A 286 -2.00 -29.92 -30.50
CA ARG A 286 -3.02 -30.94 -30.19
C ARG A 286 -3.11 -31.34 -28.71
N VAL A 287 -2.68 -30.42 -27.84
CA VAL A 287 -2.62 -30.60 -26.38
C VAL A 287 -3.69 -29.74 -25.72
N SER A 288 -4.36 -30.33 -24.72
CA SER A 288 -5.29 -29.64 -23.84
C SER A 288 -4.54 -29.03 -22.66
N PHE A 289 -4.94 -27.82 -22.28
CA PHE A 289 -4.49 -27.15 -21.07
C PHE A 289 -5.68 -26.92 -20.14
N LEU A 290 -5.49 -27.22 -18.86
CA LEU A 290 -6.48 -26.98 -17.81
C LEU A 290 -6.08 -25.72 -17.04
N HIS A 291 -7.04 -24.84 -16.79
CA HIS A 291 -6.87 -23.78 -15.81
C HIS A 291 -6.69 -24.44 -14.44
N ASP A 292 -5.55 -24.22 -13.78
CA ASP A 292 -5.09 -25.00 -12.62
C ASP A 292 -4.58 -24.09 -11.50
N GLY A 293 -5.29 -22.97 -11.28
CA GLY A 293 -4.94 -21.90 -10.35
C GLY A 293 -4.59 -20.59 -11.05
N TRP A 294 -4.15 -19.60 -10.26
CA TRP A 294 -3.93 -18.23 -10.69
C TRP A 294 -2.47 -17.80 -10.55
N ALA A 295 -2.00 -16.98 -11.50
CA ALA A 295 -0.70 -16.33 -11.53
C ALA A 295 -0.85 -14.80 -11.46
N LEU A 296 0.17 -14.11 -10.92
CA LEU A 296 0.19 -12.64 -10.85
C LEU A 296 0.56 -11.97 -12.19
N THR A 297 1.10 -12.73 -13.13
CA THR A 297 1.46 -12.28 -14.48
C THR A 297 1.02 -13.30 -15.53
N GLU A 298 0.76 -12.83 -16.75
CA GLU A 298 0.41 -13.70 -17.85
C GLU A 298 1.56 -14.68 -18.19
N GLY A 299 1.28 -15.98 -18.08
CA GLY A 299 2.28 -17.04 -18.26
C GLY A 299 3.31 -17.13 -17.14
N GLY A 300 3.06 -16.48 -15.99
CA GLY A 300 3.86 -16.63 -14.78
C GLY A 300 3.63 -17.96 -14.06
N ALA A 301 4.42 -18.20 -13.02
CA ALA A 301 4.23 -19.34 -12.11
C ALA A 301 2.90 -19.24 -11.35
N LYS A 302 2.40 -20.39 -10.87
CA LYS A 302 1.23 -20.44 -9.99
C LYS A 302 1.53 -19.80 -8.64
N GLU A 303 0.69 -18.85 -8.25
CA GLU A 303 0.77 -18.11 -6.98
C GLU A 303 -0.42 -18.44 -6.05
N TYR A 304 -1.60 -18.75 -6.63
CA TYR A 304 -2.79 -19.12 -5.86
C TYR A 304 -3.46 -20.37 -6.43
N GLU A 305 -3.86 -21.28 -5.56
CA GLU A 305 -4.78 -22.37 -5.89
C GLU A 305 -6.23 -21.86 -6.02
N PHE A 306 -7.10 -22.64 -6.67
CA PHE A 306 -8.54 -22.36 -6.67
C PHE A 306 -9.14 -22.37 -5.27
N GLY A 307 -10.01 -21.42 -4.96
CA GLY A 307 -10.51 -21.23 -3.60
C GLY A 307 -9.44 -20.74 -2.61
N GLY A 308 -8.27 -20.32 -3.11
CA GLY A 308 -7.24 -19.64 -2.33
C GLY A 308 -7.78 -18.36 -1.68
N LYS A 309 -7.18 -17.94 -0.57
CA LYS A 309 -7.64 -16.78 0.20
C LYS A 309 -6.77 -15.56 -0.05
N TYR A 310 -7.39 -14.44 -0.39
CA TYR A 310 -6.73 -13.14 -0.55
C TYR A 310 -7.17 -12.15 0.53
N GLY A 311 -6.24 -11.81 1.43
CA GLY A 311 -6.48 -10.93 2.58
C GLY A 311 -5.84 -9.55 2.48
N ASN A 312 -5.02 -9.28 1.46
CA ASN A 312 -4.32 -7.99 1.34
C ASN A 312 -5.29 -6.86 0.94
N ASP A 313 -4.99 -5.64 1.38
CA ASP A 313 -5.78 -4.44 1.11
C ASP A 313 -5.20 -3.64 -0.06
N ALA A 314 -5.21 -4.28 -1.23
CA ALA A 314 -4.78 -3.73 -2.51
C ALA A 314 -5.59 -4.34 -3.65
N ASP A 315 -5.65 -3.64 -4.78
CA ASP A 315 -6.22 -4.19 -6.01
C ASP A 315 -5.33 -5.33 -6.53
N LEU A 316 -5.96 -6.39 -7.05
CA LEU A 316 -5.29 -7.59 -7.54
C LEU A 316 -5.70 -7.88 -8.98
N MET A 317 -4.72 -8.20 -9.83
CA MET A 317 -4.94 -8.76 -11.16
C MET A 317 -4.42 -10.20 -11.16
N LEU A 318 -5.28 -11.14 -11.55
CA LEU A 318 -4.96 -12.56 -11.68
C LEU A 318 -5.08 -13.00 -13.13
N TYR A 319 -4.18 -13.89 -13.54
CA TYR A 319 -4.15 -14.52 -14.86
C TYR A 319 -4.23 -16.04 -14.69
N PRO A 320 -4.85 -16.77 -15.63
CA PRO A 320 -4.96 -18.21 -15.54
C PRO A 320 -3.58 -18.88 -15.65
N TYR A 321 -3.25 -19.71 -14.66
CA TYR A 321 -2.16 -20.68 -14.76
C TYR A 321 -2.67 -21.92 -15.48
N TRP A 322 -1.89 -22.43 -16.44
CA TRP A 322 -2.31 -23.48 -17.37
C TRP A 322 -1.45 -24.73 -17.21
N SER A 323 -2.00 -25.79 -16.63
CA SER A 323 -1.29 -27.07 -16.56
C SER A 323 -1.53 -27.92 -17.82
N LYS A 324 -0.50 -28.69 -18.20
CA LYS A 324 -0.49 -29.49 -19.43
C LYS A 324 -1.14 -30.86 -19.20
N LEU A 325 -2.20 -31.16 -19.95
CA LEU A 325 -2.81 -32.49 -20.01
C LEU A 325 -2.31 -33.26 -21.23
N VAL A 326 -1.73 -34.43 -20.98
CA VAL A 326 -1.35 -35.38 -22.04
C VAL A 326 -2.27 -36.61 -22.00
N LYS A 327 -2.54 -37.20 -23.16
CA LYS A 327 -3.30 -38.45 -23.23
C LYS A 327 -2.31 -39.62 -23.14
N VAL A 328 -2.60 -40.59 -22.27
CA VAL A 328 -1.78 -41.77 -22.04
C VAL A 328 -2.59 -43.00 -22.42
N HIS A 329 -2.03 -43.93 -23.19
CA HIS A 329 -2.62 -45.23 -23.50
C HIS A 329 -1.87 -46.30 -22.72
N TYR A 330 -2.49 -46.84 -21.66
CA TYR A 330 -1.83 -47.69 -20.67
C TYR A 330 -2.17 -49.19 -20.80
N GLY A 331 -2.94 -49.59 -21.82
CA GLY A 331 -3.40 -50.96 -22.01
C GLY A 331 -3.52 -51.35 -23.48
N SER A 332 -4.04 -52.54 -23.74
CA SER A 332 -4.11 -53.13 -25.08
C SER A 332 -5.42 -52.87 -25.82
N GLU A 333 -6.41 -52.22 -25.18
CA GLU A 333 -7.68 -51.81 -25.81
C GLU A 333 -7.79 -50.29 -25.92
N ASP A 334 -8.51 -49.79 -26.93
CA ASP A 334 -8.73 -48.33 -27.17
C ASP A 334 -9.37 -47.58 -25.97
N LYS A 335 -10.02 -48.33 -25.07
CA LYS A 335 -10.65 -47.81 -23.85
C LYS A 335 -9.63 -47.51 -22.74
N ASP A 336 -8.42 -48.05 -22.80
CA ASP A 336 -7.40 -48.00 -21.76
C ASP A 336 -6.61 -46.68 -21.84
N THR A 337 -7.33 -45.55 -21.97
CA THR A 337 -6.72 -44.22 -22.11
C THR A 337 -7.11 -43.28 -20.99
N LEU A 338 -6.12 -42.60 -20.40
CA LEU A 338 -6.29 -41.63 -19.31
C LEU A 338 -5.66 -40.29 -19.71
N TRP A 339 -6.29 -39.18 -19.31
CA TRP A 339 -5.65 -37.87 -19.38
C TRP A 339 -4.87 -37.61 -18.08
N VAL A 340 -3.56 -37.43 -18.21
CA VAL A 340 -2.66 -37.16 -17.08
C VAL A 340 -2.23 -35.70 -17.11
N ASN A 341 -2.38 -35.01 -15.97
CA ASN A 341 -1.76 -33.70 -15.75
C ASN A 341 -0.27 -33.93 -15.48
N VAL A 342 0.60 -33.41 -16.34
CA VAL A 342 2.05 -33.56 -16.24
C VAL A 342 2.76 -32.23 -15.90
N GLY A 343 2.00 -31.19 -15.52
CA GLY A 343 2.55 -29.90 -15.04
C GLY A 343 3.52 -29.20 -16.01
N ASP A 344 4.32 -28.27 -15.46
CA ASP A 344 5.45 -27.62 -16.16
C ASP A 344 6.71 -28.51 -16.14
N VAL A 345 6.60 -29.73 -16.67
CA VAL A 345 7.75 -30.65 -16.73
C VAL A 345 8.61 -30.37 -17.97
N GLU A 346 9.83 -29.89 -17.74
CA GLU A 346 10.76 -29.41 -18.78
C GLU A 346 11.49 -30.52 -19.59
N SER A 347 11.35 -31.81 -19.24
CA SER A 347 12.04 -32.89 -19.97
C SER A 347 11.31 -34.24 -19.96
N ASP A 348 11.43 -35.00 -21.06
CA ASP A 348 10.73 -36.27 -21.31
C ASP A 348 10.97 -37.34 -20.23
N SER A 349 12.17 -37.37 -19.64
CA SER A 349 12.52 -38.26 -18.52
C SER A 349 11.60 -38.08 -17.32
N LEU A 350 11.28 -36.83 -16.99
CA LEU A 350 10.40 -36.48 -15.88
C LEU A 350 8.92 -36.68 -16.25
N VAL A 351 8.54 -36.49 -17.51
CA VAL A 351 7.17 -36.77 -18.00
C VAL A 351 6.84 -38.27 -17.84
N SER A 352 7.80 -39.15 -18.18
CA SER A 352 7.65 -40.60 -18.00
C SER A 352 7.43 -41.00 -16.53
N ASN A 353 8.08 -40.32 -15.59
CA ASN A 353 7.87 -40.57 -14.16
C ASN A 353 6.49 -40.06 -13.71
N ALA A 354 6.12 -38.83 -14.07
CA ALA A 354 4.82 -38.24 -13.72
C ALA A 354 3.63 -39.07 -14.23
N ILE A 355 3.71 -39.61 -15.45
CA ILE A 355 2.71 -40.53 -16.00
C ILE A 355 2.61 -41.82 -15.16
N SER A 356 3.75 -42.40 -14.80
CA SER A 356 3.79 -43.64 -14.01
C SER A 356 3.22 -43.45 -12.60
N GLU A 357 3.55 -42.33 -11.95
CA GLU A 357 2.99 -41.97 -10.63
C GLU A 357 1.49 -41.69 -10.70
N ALA A 358 1.00 -41.02 -11.74
CA ALA A 358 -0.43 -40.70 -11.91
C ALA A 358 -1.30 -41.94 -12.17
N LEU A 359 -0.78 -42.96 -12.86
CA LEU A 359 -1.49 -44.24 -13.07
C LEU A 359 -1.55 -45.05 -11.76
N LEU A 360 -0.43 -45.17 -11.04
CA LEU A 360 -0.36 -45.87 -9.76
C LEU A 360 -1.19 -45.21 -8.64
N SER A 361 -1.42 -43.89 -8.73
CA SER A 361 -2.23 -43.11 -7.78
C SER A 361 -3.66 -42.83 -8.26
N HIS A 362 -4.07 -43.37 -9.41
CA HIS A 362 -5.46 -43.32 -9.85
C HIS A 362 -6.37 -44.07 -8.86
N GLU A 363 -7.66 -43.73 -8.80
CA GLU A 363 -8.66 -44.50 -8.06
C GLU A 363 -9.75 -45.01 -9.02
N PRO A 364 -9.82 -46.33 -9.30
CA PRO A 364 -8.96 -47.40 -8.80
C PRO A 364 -7.53 -47.34 -9.38
N ALA A 365 -6.54 -47.87 -8.64
CA ALA A 365 -5.15 -47.87 -9.08
C ALA A 365 -4.98 -48.65 -10.40
N ILE A 366 -4.25 -48.07 -11.34
CA ILE A 366 -3.95 -48.68 -12.63
C ILE A 366 -2.56 -49.32 -12.54
N ASP A 367 -2.51 -50.64 -12.67
CA ASP A 367 -1.26 -51.37 -12.78
C ASP A 367 -0.47 -50.91 -14.01
N LEU A 368 0.83 -50.65 -13.84
CA LEU A 368 1.69 -50.24 -14.95
C LEU A 368 1.86 -51.38 -15.97
N PRO A 369 1.97 -51.07 -17.27
CA PRO A 369 2.28 -52.05 -18.30
C PRO A 369 3.51 -52.89 -17.95
N THR A 370 3.43 -54.19 -18.19
CA THR A 370 4.55 -55.13 -18.05
C THR A 370 4.78 -55.88 -19.35
N LYS A 371 6.03 -56.29 -19.60
CA LYS A 371 6.42 -57.14 -20.73
C LYS A 371 6.78 -58.53 -20.21
N ASP A 372 6.28 -59.58 -20.85
CA ASP A 372 6.53 -60.96 -20.45
C ASP A 372 8.03 -61.31 -20.52
N ASN A 373 8.55 -61.91 -19.46
CA ASN A 373 9.98 -62.24 -19.30
C ASN A 373 10.35 -63.62 -19.90
N THR A 374 9.65 -64.07 -20.95
CA THR A 374 9.92 -65.35 -21.64
C THR A 374 11.33 -65.44 -22.24
N ASP A 375 11.93 -64.28 -22.49
CA ASP A 375 13.07 -64.02 -23.36
C ASP A 375 14.41 -64.13 -22.62
N ARG A 376 14.38 -64.22 -21.28
CA ARG A 376 15.53 -64.11 -20.34
C ARG A 376 16.19 -62.72 -20.31
N VAL A 377 15.52 -61.69 -20.82
CA VAL A 377 15.93 -60.28 -20.76
C VAL A 377 15.05 -59.57 -19.72
N LEU A 378 15.58 -58.59 -19.00
CA LEU A 378 14.82 -57.71 -18.10
C LEU A 378 14.50 -56.40 -18.82
N TYR A 379 13.34 -55.79 -18.57
CA TYR A 379 12.91 -54.57 -19.25
C TYR A 379 12.66 -53.42 -18.27
N SER A 380 12.98 -52.18 -18.66
CA SER A 380 12.54 -50.95 -17.99
C SER A 380 11.43 -50.25 -18.78
N LEU A 381 10.41 -49.75 -18.10
CA LEU A 381 9.29 -49.02 -18.71
C LEU A 381 9.64 -47.53 -18.87
N LYS A 382 9.37 -46.98 -20.04
CA LYS A 382 9.37 -45.54 -20.36
C LYS A 382 8.07 -45.20 -21.09
N TRP A 383 7.61 -43.96 -20.99
CA TRP A 383 6.48 -43.44 -21.78
C TRP A 383 7.00 -42.56 -22.91
N VAL A 384 6.62 -42.88 -24.15
CA VAL A 384 7.08 -42.16 -25.35
C VAL A 384 5.86 -41.58 -26.08
N SER A 385 5.91 -40.30 -26.44
CA SER A 385 4.83 -39.65 -27.19
C SER A 385 4.90 -39.94 -28.68
N ASP A 386 3.76 -40.23 -29.28
CA ASP A 386 3.59 -40.29 -30.73
C ASP A 386 3.47 -38.88 -31.37
N SER A 387 3.25 -38.83 -32.69
CA SER A 387 3.04 -37.57 -33.44
C SER A 387 1.75 -36.81 -33.09
N LEU A 388 0.86 -37.41 -32.31
CA LEU A 388 -0.42 -36.86 -31.84
C LEU A 388 -0.40 -36.51 -30.35
N ALA A 389 0.79 -36.54 -29.71
CA ALA A 389 0.99 -36.31 -28.27
C ALA A 389 0.26 -37.31 -27.35
N VAL A 390 -0.01 -38.52 -27.85
CA VAL A 390 -0.44 -39.68 -27.06
C VAL A 390 0.80 -40.42 -26.59
N TYR A 391 0.89 -40.68 -25.28
CA TYR A 391 2.01 -41.40 -24.68
C TYR A 391 1.70 -42.90 -24.56
N GLU A 392 2.59 -43.73 -25.11
CA GLU A 392 2.50 -45.18 -25.12
C GLU A 392 3.68 -45.83 -24.34
N PRO A 393 3.50 -47.05 -23.79
CA PRO A 393 4.54 -47.74 -23.04
C PRO A 393 5.61 -48.33 -23.96
N PHE A 394 6.86 -47.96 -23.70
CA PHE A 394 8.06 -48.46 -24.36
C PHE A 394 8.94 -49.21 -23.37
N PHE A 395 9.47 -50.37 -23.78
CA PHE A 395 10.27 -51.25 -22.92
C PHE A 395 11.71 -51.37 -23.42
N GLU A 396 12.67 -50.91 -22.62
CA GLU A 396 14.11 -50.90 -22.93
C GLU A 396 14.85 -52.07 -22.27
N GLU A 397 15.77 -52.72 -22.99
CA GLU A 397 16.40 -53.97 -22.58
C GLU A 397 17.55 -53.81 -21.58
N THR A 398 17.60 -54.70 -20.59
CA THR A 398 18.66 -54.83 -19.59
C THR A 398 19.02 -56.31 -19.36
N ALA A 399 20.30 -56.65 -19.45
CA ALA A 399 20.78 -58.04 -19.35
C ALA A 399 21.44 -58.34 -17.99
N ARG A 400 21.25 -59.55 -17.45
CA ARG A 400 22.04 -60.09 -16.31
C ARG A 400 22.35 -61.59 -16.49
N PRO A 401 23.58 -62.06 -16.18
CA PRO A 401 24.02 -63.44 -16.46
C PRO A 401 23.67 -64.47 -15.37
N LYS A 402 23.71 -65.76 -15.73
CA LYS A 402 23.47 -66.93 -14.83
C LYS A 402 24.69 -67.37 -13.99
N GLU A 403 25.84 -66.78 -14.27
CA GLU A 403 27.12 -67.04 -13.61
C GLU A 403 27.74 -65.66 -13.38
N ILE A 404 28.23 -65.40 -12.17
CA ILE A 404 28.95 -64.15 -11.88
C ILE A 404 30.43 -64.47 -11.70
N VAL A 405 31.26 -63.70 -12.39
CA VAL A 405 32.71 -63.72 -12.26
C VAL A 405 33.07 -62.60 -11.30
N VAL A 406 33.84 -62.91 -10.24
CA VAL A 406 34.29 -61.92 -9.26
C VAL A 406 35.81 -61.87 -9.27
N ALA A 407 36.38 -60.68 -9.50
CA ALA A 407 37.82 -60.47 -9.43
C ALA A 407 38.29 -60.30 -7.98
N TYR A 408 39.43 -60.93 -7.63
CA TYR A 408 40.03 -60.80 -6.31
C TYR A 408 41.54 -60.60 -6.38
N GLY A 409 42.06 -59.61 -5.64
CA GLY A 409 43.49 -59.28 -5.62
C GLY A 409 43.83 -57.88 -6.15
N THR A 410 45.08 -57.47 -5.95
CA THR A 410 45.62 -56.13 -6.30
C THR A 410 46.30 -56.08 -7.68
N GLY A 411 46.09 -57.09 -8.51
CA GLY A 411 46.73 -57.24 -9.81
C GLY A 411 45.84 -57.98 -10.81
N ALA A 412 46.34 -58.18 -12.03
CA ALA A 412 45.54 -58.67 -13.13
C ALA A 412 45.22 -60.18 -13.05
N LYS A 413 43.92 -60.49 -12.91
CA LYS A 413 43.22 -61.73 -13.36
C LYS A 413 43.17 -62.96 -12.46
N ASP A 414 43.20 -62.83 -11.13
CA ASP A 414 42.58 -63.87 -10.28
C ASP A 414 41.06 -63.61 -10.21
N THR A 415 40.27 -64.61 -10.62
CA THR A 415 38.80 -64.54 -10.67
C THR A 415 38.17 -65.81 -10.14
N ILE A 416 37.11 -65.67 -9.34
CA ILE A 416 36.27 -66.79 -8.89
C ILE A 416 34.95 -66.78 -9.65
N HIS A 417 34.59 -67.93 -10.19
CA HIS A 417 33.32 -68.16 -10.87
C HIS A 417 32.28 -68.68 -9.87
N ILE A 418 31.29 -67.84 -9.55
CA ILE A 418 30.24 -68.19 -8.58
C ILE A 418 28.99 -68.61 -9.36
N ASN A 419 28.69 -69.90 -9.29
CA ASN A 419 27.60 -70.53 -10.03
C ASN A 419 26.27 -70.37 -9.27
N ILE A 420 25.39 -69.49 -9.76
CA ILE A 420 24.10 -69.16 -9.11
C ILE A 420 23.08 -70.24 -9.47
N LYS A 421 23.15 -71.39 -8.79
CA LYS A 421 22.27 -72.54 -9.05
C LYS A 421 20.82 -72.38 -8.59
N ASP A 422 20.48 -71.28 -7.92
CA ASP A 422 19.13 -71.03 -7.41
C ASP A 422 18.88 -69.50 -7.37
N SER A 423 17.73 -69.04 -7.87
CA SER A 423 17.44 -67.61 -8.11
C SER A 423 17.00 -66.87 -6.83
N LYS A 424 17.88 -66.85 -5.82
CA LYS A 424 17.53 -66.59 -4.42
C LYS A 424 18.07 -65.30 -3.78
N PHE A 425 18.65 -64.37 -4.55
CA PHE A 425 18.88 -63.00 -4.07
C PHE A 425 17.95 -62.03 -4.82
N LYS A 426 17.26 -61.18 -4.05
CA LYS A 426 16.39 -60.10 -4.52
C LYS A 426 17.01 -58.73 -4.26
N THR A 427 17.98 -58.60 -3.35
CA THR A 427 18.65 -57.33 -3.02
C THR A 427 20.16 -57.37 -3.30
N ASP A 428 20.80 -56.19 -3.37
CA ASP A 428 22.27 -56.08 -3.49
C ASP A 428 22.98 -56.66 -2.26
N GLU A 429 22.42 -56.51 -1.06
CA GLU A 429 23.02 -57.00 0.19
C GLU A 429 23.10 -58.53 0.24
N GLU A 430 22.07 -59.22 -0.25
CA GLU A 430 22.05 -60.68 -0.38
C GLU A 430 23.12 -61.17 -1.38
N LEU A 431 23.31 -60.43 -2.48
CA LEU A 431 24.37 -60.69 -3.46
C LEU A 431 25.77 -60.46 -2.87
N GLN A 432 26.00 -59.33 -2.18
CA GLN A 432 27.28 -59.06 -1.51
C GLN A 432 27.62 -60.12 -0.47
N LYS A 433 26.61 -60.64 0.24
CA LYS A 433 26.78 -61.73 1.19
C LYS A 433 27.16 -63.04 0.49
N LEU A 434 26.46 -63.42 -0.58
CA LEU A 434 26.79 -64.63 -1.37
C LEU A 434 28.25 -64.62 -1.85
N ILE A 435 28.73 -63.47 -2.33
CA ILE A 435 30.13 -63.32 -2.77
C ILE A 435 31.10 -63.48 -1.58
N LYS A 436 30.83 -62.84 -0.44
CA LYS A 436 31.67 -62.95 0.77
C LYS A 436 31.70 -64.37 1.33
N ASP A 437 30.55 -65.06 1.36
CA ASP A 437 30.45 -66.44 1.81
C ASP A 437 31.20 -67.40 0.86
N ALA A 438 31.18 -67.14 -0.46
CA ALA A 438 31.97 -67.91 -1.44
C ALA A 438 33.48 -67.73 -1.27
N PHE A 439 33.96 -66.51 -0.95
CA PHE A 439 35.38 -66.25 -0.65
C PHE A 439 35.82 -66.96 0.64
N ALA A 440 34.98 -66.92 1.67
CA ALA A 440 35.23 -67.53 2.97
C ALA A 440 35.18 -69.07 2.98
N SER A 441 34.43 -69.67 2.04
CA SER A 441 34.26 -71.14 1.91
C SER A 441 35.10 -71.78 0.81
N HIS A 442 35.84 -70.99 0.04
CA HIS A 442 36.86 -71.48 -0.90
C HIS A 442 38.01 -72.16 -0.15
N ASP A 443 38.66 -73.16 -0.78
CA ASP A 443 39.84 -73.84 -0.22
C ASP A 443 41.03 -73.73 -1.21
N PRO A 444 42.13 -73.04 -0.85
CA PRO A 444 42.34 -72.27 0.37
C PRO A 444 41.45 -71.01 0.43
N VAL A 445 41.14 -70.55 1.64
CA VAL A 445 40.27 -69.38 1.89
C VAL A 445 40.80 -68.13 1.19
N ILE A 446 39.93 -67.46 0.43
CA ILE A 446 40.27 -66.22 -0.28
C ILE A 446 40.03 -65.02 0.66
N PRO A 447 41.06 -64.24 1.02
CA PRO A 447 40.88 -63.03 1.81
C PRO A 447 40.16 -61.94 0.99
N LEU A 448 39.46 -61.03 1.67
CA LEU A 448 38.86 -59.88 1.00
C LEU A 448 39.93 -58.99 0.35
N PRO A 449 39.67 -58.42 -0.84
CA PRO A 449 40.64 -57.57 -1.54
C PRO A 449 41.05 -56.36 -0.69
N THR A 450 42.36 -56.06 -0.69
CA THR A 450 42.92 -54.81 -0.17
C THR A 450 43.33 -53.90 -1.33
N LYS A 451 43.62 -52.62 -1.07
CA LYS A 451 44.16 -51.68 -2.07
C LYS A 451 45.34 -50.94 -1.46
N ALA A 452 46.43 -50.84 -2.21
CA ALA A 452 47.58 -50.04 -1.79
C ALA A 452 47.20 -48.55 -1.70
N ALA A 453 47.75 -47.84 -0.71
CA ALA A 453 47.64 -46.39 -0.63
C ALA A 453 48.20 -45.74 -1.91
N ASP A 454 47.57 -44.65 -2.36
CA ASP A 454 48.09 -43.84 -3.45
C ASP A 454 48.84 -42.60 -2.91
N SER A 455 49.26 -41.70 -3.81
CA SER A 455 50.00 -40.49 -3.44
C SER A 455 49.20 -39.46 -2.64
N LEU A 456 47.90 -39.70 -2.38
CA LEU A 456 46.98 -38.76 -1.76
C LEU A 456 46.13 -39.37 -0.62
N TYR A 457 45.86 -40.67 -0.61
CA TYR A 457 44.96 -41.33 0.36
C TYR A 457 45.34 -42.79 0.69
N GLU A 458 45.02 -43.23 1.91
CA GLU A 458 44.81 -44.63 2.26
C GLU A 458 43.42 -45.12 1.81
N TYR A 459 43.23 -46.44 1.68
CA TYR A 459 42.00 -47.04 1.15
C TYR A 459 41.50 -48.24 1.98
N GLU A 460 40.19 -48.30 2.22
CA GLU A 460 39.50 -49.45 2.84
C GLU A 460 38.50 -50.11 1.86
N PHE A 461 38.25 -51.42 2.01
CA PHE A 461 37.35 -52.18 1.14
C PHE A 461 35.88 -51.97 1.53
N ALA A 462 35.03 -51.63 0.56
CA ALA A 462 33.60 -51.40 0.76
C ALA A 462 32.74 -52.60 0.34
N LYS A 463 32.68 -52.89 -0.97
CA LYS A 463 31.85 -53.96 -1.57
C LYS A 463 32.34 -54.34 -2.97
N PHE A 464 31.74 -55.36 -3.58
CA PHE A 464 31.95 -55.67 -5.00
C PHE A 464 30.89 -54.96 -5.88
N VAL A 465 31.28 -54.48 -7.05
CA VAL A 465 30.40 -53.77 -7.99
C VAL A 465 30.55 -54.38 -9.38
N LEU A 466 29.44 -54.60 -10.08
CA LEU A 466 29.45 -55.07 -11.46
C LEU A 466 30.03 -53.99 -12.39
N ASN A 467 31.13 -54.30 -13.05
CA ASN A 467 31.65 -53.53 -14.16
C ASN A 467 30.80 -53.84 -15.41
N ALA A 468 30.09 -52.83 -15.90
CA ALA A 468 29.12 -52.98 -17.00
C ALA A 468 29.77 -53.30 -18.36
N GLU A 469 31.05 -52.97 -18.54
CA GLU A 469 31.79 -53.24 -19.79
C GLU A 469 32.37 -54.66 -19.82
N THR A 470 32.82 -55.18 -18.67
CA THR A 470 33.48 -56.49 -18.59
C THR A 470 32.55 -57.62 -18.13
N GLY A 471 31.43 -57.31 -17.48
CA GLY A 471 30.53 -58.29 -16.86
C GLY A 471 31.09 -58.91 -15.57
N VAL A 472 32.21 -58.40 -15.06
CA VAL A 472 32.91 -58.91 -13.86
C VAL A 472 32.57 -58.04 -12.64
N TYR A 473 32.41 -58.66 -11.48
CA TYR A 473 32.30 -57.96 -10.21
C TYR A 473 33.68 -57.61 -9.65
N GLU A 474 33.94 -56.33 -9.47
CA GLU A 474 35.24 -55.77 -9.08
C GLU A 474 35.18 -55.09 -7.69
N PRO A 475 36.25 -55.12 -6.89
CA PRO A 475 36.25 -54.55 -5.54
C PRO A 475 36.28 -53.01 -5.53
N LEU A 476 35.31 -52.40 -4.84
CA LEU A 476 35.23 -50.96 -4.58
C LEU A 476 35.91 -50.60 -3.25
N PHE A 477 36.68 -49.51 -3.26
CA PHE A 477 37.41 -48.99 -2.09
C PHE A 477 37.08 -47.51 -1.82
N VAL A 478 37.07 -47.11 -0.55
CA VAL A 478 36.83 -45.72 -0.09
C VAL A 478 38.05 -45.16 0.65
N LYS A 479 38.15 -43.82 0.78
CA LYS A 479 39.40 -43.07 1.06
C LYS A 479 39.54 -42.56 2.50
N VAL A 480 40.78 -42.53 3.01
CA VAL A 480 41.18 -41.97 4.32
C VAL A 480 42.47 -41.10 4.16
N GLY A 481 42.58 -39.93 4.81
CA GLY A 481 43.68 -38.93 4.59
C GLY A 481 45.05 -39.33 5.19
N ASN A 482 46.18 -38.61 5.03
CA ASN A 482 46.47 -37.17 4.78
C ASN A 482 47.97 -37.02 4.35
N LEU A 483 48.53 -35.93 3.76
CA LEU A 483 48.09 -34.69 3.10
C LEU A 483 49.32 -34.03 2.40
N LEU A 484 49.17 -33.46 1.19
CA LEU A 484 50.17 -32.62 0.48
C LEU A 484 49.85 -31.11 0.62
N PHE A 485 50.86 -30.22 0.59
CA PHE A 485 50.62 -28.77 0.54
C PHE A 485 49.91 -28.38 -0.77
N LYS A 486 48.67 -27.90 -0.67
CA LYS A 486 47.80 -27.64 -1.81
C LYS A 486 47.85 -26.15 -2.21
N ILE A 487 48.31 -25.89 -3.43
CA ILE A 487 48.04 -24.63 -4.12
C ILE A 487 46.61 -24.72 -4.66
N ASN A 488 45.75 -23.80 -4.25
CA ASN A 488 44.40 -23.69 -4.79
C ASN A 488 44.42 -22.68 -5.93
N PHE A 489 44.26 -23.14 -7.16
CA PHE A 489 43.96 -22.26 -8.29
C PHE A 489 42.48 -21.92 -8.27
N HIS A 490 42.17 -20.63 -8.27
CA HIS A 490 40.81 -20.13 -8.39
C HIS A 490 40.64 -19.62 -9.81
N LEU A 491 40.25 -20.51 -10.70
CA LEU A 491 39.94 -20.19 -12.08
C LEU A 491 38.54 -19.56 -12.15
N PRO A 492 38.34 -18.49 -12.95
CA PRO A 492 37.00 -18.06 -13.29
C PRO A 492 36.28 -19.10 -14.15
N ALA A 493 34.95 -19.04 -14.16
CA ALA A 493 34.14 -19.91 -15.00
C ALA A 493 34.53 -19.77 -16.48
N GLY A 494 34.81 -20.90 -17.14
CA GLY A 494 35.28 -20.94 -18.53
C GLY A 494 36.80 -20.76 -18.71
N ALA A 495 37.60 -20.84 -17.65
CA ALA A 495 39.06 -20.96 -17.74
C ALA A 495 39.55 -22.32 -17.24
N GLU A 496 40.49 -22.94 -17.97
CA GLU A 496 41.20 -24.16 -17.57
C GLU A 496 42.72 -23.95 -17.51
N LEU A 497 43.42 -24.90 -16.87
CA LEU A 497 44.87 -25.01 -16.93
C LEU A 497 45.30 -25.70 -18.23
N VAL A 498 46.36 -25.19 -18.86
CA VAL A 498 46.94 -25.76 -20.09
C VAL A 498 47.78 -27.02 -19.80
N GLU A 499 48.20 -27.21 -18.55
CA GLU A 499 48.99 -28.36 -18.09
C GLU A 499 48.63 -28.74 -16.65
N ASP A 500 48.56 -30.04 -16.34
CA ASP A 500 48.27 -30.54 -15.00
C ASP A 500 49.31 -30.08 -13.99
N PHE A 501 48.85 -29.55 -12.85
CA PHE A 501 49.74 -29.13 -11.76
C PHE A 501 49.65 -30.07 -10.56
N ALA A 502 50.63 -30.97 -10.46
CA ALA A 502 50.73 -31.98 -9.40
C ALA A 502 51.11 -31.44 -7.99
N GLY A 503 50.97 -30.14 -7.75
CA GLY A 503 51.42 -29.47 -6.52
C GLY A 503 52.89 -29.03 -6.59
N TYR A 504 53.44 -28.64 -5.43
CA TYR A 504 54.86 -28.30 -5.29
C TYR A 504 55.47 -29.00 -4.08
N LYS A 505 56.77 -29.25 -4.13
CA LYS A 505 57.54 -29.77 -2.99
C LYS A 505 58.19 -28.62 -2.25
N TYR A 506 58.16 -28.70 -0.92
CA TYR A 506 58.85 -27.73 -0.08
C TYR A 506 60.38 -27.84 -0.30
N GLY A 507 61.00 -26.72 -0.70
CA GLY A 507 62.43 -26.65 -1.05
C GLY A 507 62.75 -26.51 -2.54
N GLU A 508 61.78 -26.70 -3.46
CA GLU A 508 62.03 -26.67 -4.91
C GLU A 508 61.34 -25.49 -5.62
N VAL A 509 62.04 -24.84 -6.55
CA VAL A 509 61.44 -23.81 -7.42
C VAL A 509 60.59 -24.49 -8.49
N THR A 510 59.28 -24.36 -8.41
CA THR A 510 58.33 -25.00 -9.33
C THR A 510 57.72 -23.97 -10.31
N LYS A 511 57.76 -24.29 -11.61
CA LYS A 511 57.07 -23.51 -12.66
C LYS A 511 55.56 -23.64 -12.45
N LEU A 512 54.82 -22.53 -12.54
CA LEU A 512 53.36 -22.53 -12.49
C LEU A 512 52.76 -22.87 -13.86
N PRO A 513 51.61 -23.57 -13.91
CA PRO A 513 50.93 -23.90 -15.15
C PRO A 513 50.44 -22.63 -15.85
N VAL A 514 50.22 -22.66 -17.15
CA VAL A 514 49.50 -21.58 -17.84
C VAL A 514 48.00 -21.82 -17.71
N ALA A 515 47.18 -20.76 -17.75
CA ALA A 515 45.72 -20.86 -17.85
C ALA A 515 45.22 -20.18 -19.12
N VAL A 516 44.13 -20.69 -19.70
CA VAL A 516 43.48 -20.15 -20.92
C VAL A 516 41.97 -20.04 -20.66
N MET A 517 41.36 -18.97 -21.18
CA MET A 517 39.91 -18.85 -21.27
C MET A 517 39.41 -19.67 -22.46
N GLU A 518 38.69 -20.76 -22.20
CA GLU A 518 38.14 -21.66 -23.22
C GLU A 518 36.99 -21.01 -23.99
N ALA A 519 36.10 -20.34 -23.27
CA ALA A 519 34.91 -19.71 -23.85
C ALA A 519 35.22 -18.45 -24.70
N ASP A 520 36.41 -17.87 -24.55
CA ASP A 520 36.82 -16.64 -25.24
C ASP A 520 38.36 -16.53 -25.32
N THR A 521 38.92 -17.04 -26.41
CA THR A 521 40.38 -17.08 -26.65
C THR A 521 41.03 -15.70 -26.86
N THR A 522 40.25 -14.61 -26.87
CA THR A 522 40.80 -13.25 -27.00
C THR A 522 41.31 -12.66 -25.67
N TRP A 523 41.08 -13.35 -24.54
CA TRP A 523 41.71 -13.00 -23.26
C TRP A 523 43.15 -13.47 -23.21
N VAL A 524 44.06 -12.54 -22.94
CA VAL A 524 45.50 -12.83 -22.82
C VAL A 524 45.86 -13.05 -21.36
N PHE A 525 46.34 -14.25 -21.03
CA PHE A 525 46.92 -14.55 -19.72
C PHE A 525 48.23 -13.78 -19.50
N LYS A 526 48.35 -13.07 -18.37
CA LYS A 526 49.52 -12.23 -18.02
C LYS A 526 50.31 -12.74 -16.81
N GLY A 527 49.88 -13.81 -16.16
CA GLY A 527 50.54 -14.45 -15.02
C GLY A 527 49.60 -14.74 -13.84
N TRP A 528 50.16 -15.28 -12.75
CA TRP A 528 49.43 -15.53 -11.50
C TRP A 528 49.69 -14.42 -10.48
N TYR A 529 48.84 -14.31 -9.45
CA TYR A 529 49.12 -13.50 -8.26
C TYR A 529 48.54 -14.12 -6.98
N THR A 530 48.94 -13.59 -5.82
CA THR A 530 48.49 -14.04 -4.49
C THR A 530 47.71 -12.96 -3.72
N LYS A 531 46.93 -13.38 -2.72
CA LYS A 531 45.98 -12.54 -1.96
C LYS A 531 46.58 -11.88 -0.70
N ALA A 532 47.74 -11.21 -0.80
CA ALA A 532 48.34 -10.43 0.30
C ALA A 532 47.92 -8.93 0.25
N LYS A 533 47.45 -8.33 1.35
CA LYS A 533 46.78 -7.00 1.40
C LYS A 533 47.55 -5.90 0.64
N GLY A 534 46.90 -5.16 -0.26
CA GLY A 534 47.42 -3.89 -0.82
C GLY A 534 47.53 -3.87 -2.35
N ARG A 535 48.52 -4.57 -2.92
CA ARG A 535 48.72 -4.76 -4.37
C ARG A 535 49.13 -6.22 -4.61
N GLY A 536 48.67 -6.83 -5.68
CA GLY A 536 48.99 -8.23 -6.00
C GLY A 536 50.35 -8.35 -6.70
N ASP A 537 51.29 -9.06 -6.10
CA ASP A 537 52.56 -9.37 -6.75
C ASP A 537 52.36 -10.45 -7.82
N ARG A 538 52.91 -10.21 -9.03
CA ARG A 538 52.88 -11.17 -10.14
C ARG A 538 53.83 -12.33 -9.85
N VAL A 539 53.28 -13.52 -9.61
CA VAL A 539 54.02 -14.77 -9.44
C VAL A 539 54.16 -15.46 -10.80
N ARG A 540 55.40 -15.76 -11.19
CA ARG A 540 55.72 -16.52 -12.43
C ARG A 540 56.25 -17.94 -12.14
N ALA A 541 56.76 -18.18 -10.94
CA ALA A 541 57.17 -19.47 -10.41
C ALA A 541 57.07 -19.42 -8.88
N MET A 542 56.82 -20.56 -8.23
CA MET A 542 56.84 -20.70 -6.78
C MET A 542 58.28 -20.82 -6.28
N ARG A 543 58.61 -20.18 -5.16
CA ARG A 543 59.96 -20.19 -4.56
C ARG A 543 59.95 -20.87 -3.19
N GLU A 544 61.13 -21.29 -2.75
CA GLU A 544 61.38 -21.90 -1.44
C GLU A 544 60.79 -21.11 -0.25
N THR A 545 60.73 -19.78 -0.35
CA THR A 545 60.20 -18.90 0.70
C THR A 545 58.66 -18.79 0.74
N ASP A 546 57.94 -19.38 -0.22
CA ASP A 546 56.48 -19.32 -0.31
C ASP A 546 55.81 -20.40 0.59
N TYR A 547 55.95 -20.26 1.91
CA TYR A 547 55.39 -21.20 2.91
C TYR A 547 53.87 -21.06 3.10
N GLY A 548 53.19 -22.19 3.34
CA GLY A 548 51.75 -22.31 3.68
C GLY A 548 50.80 -22.47 2.47
N ASN A 549 49.55 -22.84 2.72
CA ASN A 549 48.53 -22.95 1.67
C ASN A 549 48.32 -21.60 0.96
N LYS A 550 48.61 -21.54 -0.35
CA LYS A 550 48.40 -20.35 -1.19
C LYS A 550 47.18 -20.54 -2.08
N SER A 551 46.35 -19.50 -2.16
CA SER A 551 45.40 -19.32 -3.25
C SER A 551 46.06 -18.50 -4.35
N LEU A 552 46.13 -19.06 -5.55
CA LEU A 552 46.57 -18.37 -6.76
C LEU A 552 45.36 -18.06 -7.64
N TYR A 553 45.44 -16.90 -8.28
CA TYR A 553 44.41 -16.37 -9.15
C TYR A 553 45.04 -15.94 -10.47
N PRO A 554 44.43 -16.25 -11.62
CA PRO A 554 44.96 -15.89 -12.92
C PRO A 554 44.67 -14.40 -13.20
N LEU A 555 45.63 -13.72 -13.84
CA LEU A 555 45.43 -12.39 -14.39
C LEU A 555 45.16 -12.51 -15.89
N PHE A 556 43.90 -12.32 -16.28
CA PHE A 556 43.49 -12.23 -17.68
C PHE A 556 43.26 -10.76 -18.06
N GLN A 557 43.63 -10.40 -19.30
CA GLN A 557 43.48 -9.05 -19.83
C GLN A 557 42.95 -9.11 -21.27
N LYS A 558 41.91 -8.32 -21.57
CA LYS A 558 41.32 -8.20 -22.90
C LYS A 558 41.07 -6.73 -23.24
N THR A 559 41.48 -6.31 -24.44
CA THR A 559 41.16 -4.98 -24.95
C THR A 559 39.78 -5.01 -25.60
N VAL A 560 38.87 -4.15 -25.15
CA VAL A 560 37.50 -4.03 -25.66
C VAL A 560 37.37 -2.69 -26.40
N ARG A 561 36.75 -2.73 -27.59
CA ARG A 561 36.43 -1.55 -28.40
C ARG A 561 35.02 -1.08 -28.14
N TYR A 562 34.81 0.23 -28.05
CA TYR A 562 33.49 0.83 -27.95
C TYR A 562 33.28 1.96 -28.98
N ASP A 563 32.02 2.20 -29.32
CA ASP A 563 31.55 3.35 -30.10
C ASP A 563 30.36 3.99 -29.39
N ALA A 564 30.53 5.24 -28.94
CA ALA A 564 29.48 6.04 -28.36
C ALA A 564 29.17 7.24 -29.27
N ASN A 565 28.13 7.11 -30.10
CA ASN A 565 27.66 8.18 -30.99
C ASN A 565 28.78 8.75 -31.90
N GLY A 566 29.64 7.88 -32.43
CA GLY A 566 30.77 8.23 -33.28
C GLY A 566 32.10 8.49 -32.54
N ILE A 567 32.08 8.57 -31.20
CA ILE A 567 33.30 8.59 -30.38
C ILE A 567 33.75 7.14 -30.17
N LYS A 568 34.89 6.78 -30.75
CA LYS A 568 35.48 5.44 -30.65
C LYS A 568 36.64 5.41 -29.66
N GLY A 569 36.73 4.34 -28.89
CA GLY A 569 37.83 4.13 -27.94
C GLY A 569 38.11 2.66 -27.67
N GLU A 570 39.22 2.41 -26.97
CA GLU A 570 39.59 1.10 -26.46
C GLU A 570 39.73 1.18 -24.93
N ILE A 571 39.25 0.17 -24.21
CA ILE A 571 39.45 0.00 -22.77
C ILE A 571 40.07 -1.36 -22.48
N GLU A 572 41.00 -1.41 -21.54
CA GLU A 572 41.60 -2.67 -21.09
C GLU A 572 40.77 -3.25 -19.93
N VAL A 573 40.07 -4.34 -20.20
CA VAL A 573 39.33 -5.08 -19.18
C VAL A 573 40.30 -6.04 -18.51
N ILE A 574 40.47 -5.90 -17.20
CA ILE A 574 41.32 -6.73 -16.36
C ILE A 574 40.43 -7.62 -15.50
N TYR A 575 40.60 -8.93 -15.63
CA TYR A 575 39.85 -9.92 -14.88
C TYR A 575 40.76 -10.65 -13.88
N THR A 576 40.42 -10.51 -12.59
CA THR A 576 41.14 -10.97 -11.40
C THR A 576 40.16 -11.01 -10.22
N ASP A 577 40.18 -12.03 -9.36
CA ASP A 577 39.34 -12.20 -8.14
C ASP A 577 39.33 -11.03 -7.14
N ARG A 578 40.27 -10.10 -7.34
CA ARG A 578 40.60 -9.01 -6.43
C ARG A 578 40.03 -7.67 -6.86
N ALA A 579 39.69 -7.59 -8.14
CA ALA A 579 39.25 -6.40 -8.84
C ALA A 579 38.62 -6.86 -10.16
N ASP A 580 37.61 -7.74 -10.08
CA ASP A 580 36.92 -8.29 -11.24
C ASP A 580 36.18 -7.14 -11.96
N VAL A 581 36.82 -6.57 -12.98
CA VAL A 581 36.14 -5.66 -13.88
C VAL A 581 35.50 -6.52 -14.97
N THR A 582 34.20 -6.75 -14.85
CA THR A 582 33.42 -7.35 -15.93
C THR A 582 33.34 -6.39 -17.11
N ILE A 583 33.06 -6.88 -18.32
CA ILE A 583 32.91 -6.00 -19.50
C ILE A 583 31.81 -4.95 -19.27
N ALA A 584 30.70 -5.35 -18.61
CA ALA A 584 29.64 -4.41 -18.22
C ALA A 584 30.18 -3.28 -17.32
N ARG A 585 30.90 -3.64 -16.25
CA ARG A 585 31.47 -2.65 -15.31
C ARG A 585 32.55 -1.77 -15.94
N ALA A 586 33.38 -2.32 -16.82
CA ALA A 586 34.36 -1.53 -17.58
C ALA A 586 33.69 -0.50 -18.49
N LEU A 587 32.52 -0.85 -19.04
CA LEU A 587 31.69 0.02 -19.87
C LEU A 587 30.85 1.01 -19.04
N ASP A 588 30.59 0.73 -17.76
CA ASP A 588 29.97 1.68 -16.81
C ASP A 588 30.90 2.89 -16.57
N ASP A 589 32.21 2.64 -16.39
CA ASP A 589 33.24 3.67 -16.20
C ASP A 589 33.43 4.59 -17.44
N VAL A 590 32.84 4.23 -18.60
CA VAL A 590 32.85 5.02 -19.84
C VAL A 590 31.45 5.31 -20.41
N ILE A 591 30.40 5.30 -19.58
CA ILE A 591 29.03 5.64 -20.02
C ILE A 591 28.99 7.03 -20.69
N PRO A 592 28.42 7.16 -21.90
CA PRO A 592 28.25 8.45 -22.55
C PRO A 592 27.13 9.27 -21.91
N ALA A 593 27.34 10.58 -21.81
CA ALA A 593 26.31 11.50 -21.37
C ALA A 593 25.11 11.54 -22.35
N ASN A 594 23.95 11.92 -21.82
CA ASN A 594 22.76 12.20 -22.63
C ASN A 594 23.05 13.31 -23.65
N TYR A 595 22.47 13.24 -24.85
CA TYR A 595 22.66 14.24 -25.89
C TYR A 595 21.34 14.67 -26.52
N THR A 596 21.29 15.90 -27.02
CA THR A 596 20.11 16.45 -27.73
C THR A 596 20.41 16.52 -29.23
N LYS A 597 19.46 16.07 -30.06
CA LYS A 597 19.56 16.15 -31.53
C LYS A 597 18.28 16.79 -32.06
N GLY A 598 18.38 18.04 -32.53
CA GLY A 598 17.22 18.87 -32.83
C GLY A 598 16.51 19.31 -31.54
N LYS A 599 15.18 19.15 -31.47
CA LYS A 599 14.37 19.42 -30.27
C LYS A 599 14.28 18.23 -29.29
N VAL A 600 14.84 17.07 -29.63
CA VAL A 600 14.63 15.81 -28.90
C VAL A 600 15.88 15.44 -28.09
N THR A 601 15.69 15.13 -26.82
CA THR A 601 16.76 14.65 -25.92
C THR A 601 16.76 13.13 -25.89
N PHE A 602 17.94 12.56 -26.15
CA PHE A 602 18.20 11.13 -26.13
C PHE A 602 19.04 10.81 -24.90
N ALA A 603 18.51 9.95 -24.03
CA ALA A 603 19.27 9.42 -22.90
C ALA A 603 19.92 8.09 -23.27
N PHE A 604 21.07 7.81 -22.67
CA PHE A 604 21.71 6.51 -22.77
C PHE A 604 20.73 5.42 -22.30
N ASP A 605 20.59 4.36 -23.10
CA ASP A 605 19.72 3.23 -22.80
C ASP A 605 20.53 2.02 -22.34
N LYS A 606 21.47 1.57 -23.18
CA LYS A 606 22.35 0.42 -22.92
C LYS A 606 23.46 0.31 -23.96
N TRP A 607 24.53 -0.41 -23.60
CA TRP A 607 25.52 -0.90 -24.55
C TRP A 607 25.01 -2.14 -25.30
N VAL A 608 25.31 -2.27 -26.59
CA VAL A 608 24.99 -3.43 -27.42
C VAL A 608 26.21 -3.83 -28.24
N LEU A 609 26.68 -5.07 -28.10
CA LEU A 609 27.77 -5.60 -28.91
C LEU A 609 27.31 -5.79 -30.37
N ARG A 610 28.03 -5.18 -31.31
CA ARG A 610 27.84 -5.32 -32.76
C ARG A 610 29.19 -5.42 -33.44
N ASP A 611 29.40 -6.44 -34.26
CA ASP A 611 30.63 -6.65 -35.06
C ASP A 611 31.95 -6.52 -34.25
N GLY A 612 31.94 -7.00 -32.99
CA GLY A 612 33.09 -6.93 -32.08
C GLY A 612 33.30 -5.60 -31.36
N VAL A 613 32.40 -4.62 -31.52
CA VAL A 613 32.45 -3.30 -30.86
C VAL A 613 31.18 -3.09 -30.03
N TYR A 614 31.33 -2.65 -28.77
CA TYR A 614 30.18 -2.26 -27.95
C TYR A 614 29.68 -0.88 -28.37
N THR A 615 28.50 -0.84 -28.98
CA THR A 615 27.87 0.39 -29.46
C THR A 615 26.87 0.90 -28.42
N ALA A 616 26.97 2.17 -28.02
CA ALA A 616 25.98 2.78 -27.13
C ALA A 616 24.65 3.00 -27.89
N THR A 617 23.56 2.50 -27.31
CA THR A 617 22.19 2.78 -27.77
C THR A 617 21.53 3.79 -26.86
N PHE A 618 20.71 4.66 -27.45
CA PHE A 618 20.06 5.77 -26.76
C PHE A 618 18.56 5.74 -27.05
N LYS A 619 17.76 6.03 -26.03
CA LYS A 619 16.29 6.13 -26.13
C LYS A 619 15.86 7.59 -26.10
N GLU A 620 14.83 7.89 -26.88
CA GLU A 620 14.13 9.17 -26.82
C GLU A 620 13.49 9.34 -25.43
N VAL A 621 13.88 10.40 -24.72
CA VAL A 621 13.21 10.81 -23.48
C VAL A 621 12.18 11.84 -23.88
N GLY A 622 10.92 11.39 -23.91
CA GLY A 622 9.81 12.14 -24.51
C GLY A 622 9.66 13.57 -23.96
N THR A 623 9.33 14.48 -24.87
CA THR A 623 8.96 15.85 -24.55
C THR A 623 7.77 15.87 -23.60
N ARG A 624 7.89 16.58 -22.48
CA ARG A 624 6.70 17.03 -21.73
C ARG A 624 5.86 17.88 -22.68
N PHE A 625 4.57 17.59 -22.76
CA PHE A 625 3.64 18.46 -23.47
C PHE A 625 3.51 19.78 -22.72
N ASN A 626 3.38 20.87 -23.47
CA ASN A 626 3.18 22.21 -22.93
C ASN A 626 1.67 22.51 -22.87
N VAL A 627 1.24 23.26 -21.84
CA VAL A 627 -0.14 23.74 -21.73
C VAL A 627 -0.13 25.22 -21.38
N TYR A 628 -0.87 26.02 -22.13
CA TYR A 628 -1.01 27.45 -21.88
C TYR A 628 -2.46 27.92 -22.07
N ALA A 629 -2.90 28.83 -21.20
CA ALA A 629 -4.27 29.36 -21.20
C ALA A 629 -4.53 30.24 -22.45
N SER A 630 -5.74 30.15 -23.00
CA SER A 630 -6.15 30.81 -24.25
C SER A 630 -7.67 31.08 -24.25
N ALA A 631 -8.04 32.27 -23.77
CA ALA A 631 -9.44 32.69 -23.54
C ALA A 631 -10.19 31.65 -22.68
N ARG A 632 -11.39 31.19 -23.08
CA ARG A 632 -12.24 30.21 -22.37
C ARG A 632 -11.71 28.76 -22.42
N GLY A 633 -10.39 28.58 -22.31
CA GLY A 633 -9.74 27.31 -22.56
C GLY A 633 -8.23 27.39 -22.47
N PHE A 634 -7.59 26.33 -22.95
CA PHE A 634 -6.14 26.24 -23.07
C PHE A 634 -5.77 25.47 -24.34
N THR A 635 -4.53 25.62 -24.78
CA THR A 635 -3.95 24.82 -25.86
C THR A 635 -2.92 23.86 -25.28
N ILE A 636 -2.98 22.61 -25.73
CA ILE A 636 -1.98 21.58 -25.46
C ILE A 636 -1.05 21.52 -26.68
N GLU A 637 0.25 21.68 -26.49
CA GLU A 637 1.25 21.59 -27.56
C GLU A 637 2.34 20.56 -27.25
N GLU A 638 3.00 20.09 -28.31
CA GLU A 638 4.11 19.11 -28.25
C GLU A 638 3.71 17.79 -27.56
N ALA A 639 2.40 17.50 -27.57
CA ALA A 639 1.79 16.29 -27.04
C ALA A 639 1.86 15.11 -28.03
N LYS A 640 2.08 13.92 -27.48
CA LYS A 640 2.15 12.67 -28.27
C LYS A 640 0.78 12.34 -28.90
N LEU A 641 0.75 12.28 -30.22
CA LEU A 641 -0.41 11.82 -30.99
C LEU A 641 -0.86 10.42 -30.51
N GLY A 642 -2.18 10.23 -30.41
CA GLY A 642 -2.78 8.98 -29.93
C GLY A 642 -2.76 8.78 -28.40
N ALA A 643 -2.15 9.69 -27.63
CA ALA A 643 -2.18 9.60 -26.17
C ALA A 643 -3.57 9.96 -25.61
N ARG A 644 -4.03 9.24 -24.58
CA ARG A 644 -5.28 9.52 -23.87
C ARG A 644 -5.20 10.89 -23.18
N LEU A 645 -6.17 11.76 -23.46
CA LEU A 645 -6.34 13.06 -22.82
C LEU A 645 -7.41 12.98 -21.72
N MET A 646 -7.11 13.52 -20.54
CA MET A 646 -8.07 13.74 -19.47
C MET A 646 -7.85 15.11 -18.83
N VAL A 647 -8.93 15.86 -18.59
CA VAL A 647 -8.91 17.17 -17.94
C VAL A 647 -9.75 17.09 -16.68
N LEU A 648 -9.18 17.51 -15.56
CA LEU A 648 -9.84 17.52 -14.25
C LEU A 648 -9.95 18.95 -13.71
N ASP A 649 -11.03 19.24 -12.99
CA ASP A 649 -11.17 20.47 -12.21
C ASP A 649 -10.35 20.42 -10.90
N VAL A 650 -10.40 21.50 -10.12
CA VAL A 650 -9.74 21.61 -8.80
C VAL A 650 -10.23 20.57 -7.77
N ASN A 651 -11.44 20.02 -7.96
CA ASN A 651 -12.03 19.00 -7.10
C ASN A 651 -11.76 17.56 -7.61
N GLY A 652 -10.91 17.41 -8.63
CA GLY A 652 -10.59 16.12 -9.24
C GLY A 652 -11.69 15.51 -10.11
N ARG A 653 -12.76 16.25 -10.43
CA ARG A 653 -13.83 15.76 -11.31
C ARG A 653 -13.39 15.85 -12.76
N VAL A 654 -13.71 14.83 -13.57
CA VAL A 654 -13.31 14.79 -14.98
C VAL A 654 -14.22 15.67 -15.83
N VAL A 655 -13.68 16.80 -16.29
CA VAL A 655 -14.34 17.80 -17.13
C VAL A 655 -14.33 17.41 -18.61
N LYS A 656 -13.27 16.71 -19.05
CA LYS A 656 -13.16 16.25 -20.44
C LYS A 656 -12.30 14.98 -20.56
N ARG A 657 -12.67 14.09 -21.48
CA ARG A 657 -11.85 12.96 -21.94
C ARG A 657 -11.69 13.01 -23.46
N GLY A 658 -10.62 12.43 -23.97
CA GLY A 658 -10.39 12.32 -25.40
C GLY A 658 -9.05 11.65 -25.73
N VAL A 659 -8.57 11.91 -26.93
CA VAL A 659 -7.26 11.47 -27.44
C VAL A 659 -6.60 12.67 -28.12
N ILE A 660 -5.27 12.77 -28.06
CA ILE A 660 -4.52 13.79 -28.79
C ILE A 660 -4.53 13.44 -30.28
N SER A 661 -5.29 14.22 -31.08
CA SER A 661 -5.51 13.95 -32.51
C SER A 661 -4.58 14.76 -33.42
N ASN A 662 -4.04 15.87 -32.94
CA ASN A 662 -3.02 16.69 -33.60
C ASN A 662 -2.04 17.28 -32.56
N GLY A 663 -0.81 17.62 -32.98
CA GLY A 663 0.28 18.01 -32.06
C GLY A 663 0.11 19.37 -31.38
N SER A 664 -0.92 20.14 -31.75
CA SER A 664 -1.41 21.34 -31.08
C SER A 664 -2.94 21.24 -31.03
N GLN A 665 -3.49 21.03 -29.83
CA GLN A 665 -4.91 20.73 -29.63
C GLN A 665 -5.52 21.70 -28.61
N ARG A 666 -6.53 22.48 -29.06
CA ARG A 666 -7.26 23.39 -28.19
C ARG A 666 -8.33 22.65 -27.38
N VAL A 667 -8.44 22.99 -26.10
CA VAL A 667 -9.43 22.47 -25.17
C VAL A 667 -10.17 23.62 -24.53
N GLU A 668 -11.47 23.73 -24.83
CA GLU A 668 -12.40 24.59 -24.11
C GLU A 668 -12.85 23.94 -22.81
N VAL A 669 -13.03 24.78 -21.78
CA VAL A 669 -13.51 24.42 -20.43
C VAL A 669 -14.74 25.27 -20.09
N PRO A 670 -15.66 24.79 -19.21
CA PRO A 670 -16.94 25.47 -18.98
C PRO A 670 -16.80 26.77 -18.16
N GLU A 671 -15.81 26.85 -17.26
CA GLU A 671 -15.65 27.93 -16.29
C GLU A 671 -14.18 28.39 -16.20
N SER A 672 -13.91 29.52 -15.55
CA SER A 672 -12.54 29.92 -15.21
C SER A 672 -12.08 29.21 -13.92
N GLY A 673 -10.79 28.88 -13.84
CA GLY A 673 -10.28 28.07 -12.73
C GLY A 673 -8.97 27.35 -13.04
N SER A 674 -8.51 26.58 -12.06
CA SER A 674 -7.33 25.71 -12.20
C SER A 674 -7.75 24.32 -12.69
N TYR A 675 -7.08 23.84 -13.74
CA TYR A 675 -7.34 22.55 -14.35
C TYR A 675 -6.07 21.70 -14.39
N THR A 676 -6.21 20.42 -14.04
CA THR A 676 -5.14 19.42 -14.24
C THR A 676 -5.36 18.71 -15.56
N VAL A 677 -4.40 18.81 -16.47
CA VAL A 677 -4.41 18.19 -17.80
C VAL A 677 -3.48 16.98 -17.76
N ARG A 678 -3.99 15.79 -18.08
CA ARG A 678 -3.20 14.55 -18.19
C ARG A 678 -3.19 14.09 -19.64
N VAL A 679 -2.00 13.78 -20.15
CA VAL A 679 -1.80 13.20 -21.50
C VAL A 679 -0.96 11.93 -21.34
N GLY A 680 -1.58 10.78 -21.54
CA GLY A 680 -0.96 9.49 -21.25
C GLY A 680 -0.63 9.35 -19.77
N LYS A 681 0.66 9.24 -19.44
CA LYS A 681 1.17 9.14 -18.06
C LYS A 681 1.55 10.51 -17.45
N ASP A 682 1.70 11.53 -18.29
CA ASP A 682 2.24 12.83 -17.92
C ASP A 682 1.11 13.81 -17.57
N ALA A 683 1.39 14.79 -16.71
CA ALA A 683 0.41 15.77 -16.24
C ALA A 683 0.99 17.19 -16.14
N ALA A 684 0.15 18.19 -16.41
CA ALA A 684 0.45 19.61 -16.29
C ALA A 684 -0.77 20.38 -15.76
N GLN A 685 -0.54 21.44 -14.97
CA GLN A 685 -1.62 22.33 -14.52
C GLN A 685 -1.71 23.57 -15.41
N VAL A 686 -2.92 24.09 -15.58
CA VAL A 686 -3.19 25.35 -16.28
C VAL A 686 -4.30 26.12 -15.58
N ASN A 687 -4.09 27.43 -15.42
CA ASN A 687 -5.09 28.35 -14.86
C ASN A 687 -5.75 29.13 -16.00
N VAL A 688 -7.02 28.84 -16.26
CA VAL A 688 -7.84 29.53 -17.27
C VAL A 688 -8.53 30.73 -16.60
N LYS A 689 -8.44 31.91 -17.21
CA LYS A 689 -8.97 33.17 -16.70
C LYS A 689 -10.36 33.47 -17.25
#